data_AF-A0A1I4DB87-F1
#
_entry.id   AF-A0A1I4DB87-F1
#
_cell.length_a   1.000
_cell.length_b   1.000
_cell.length_c   1.000
_cell.angle_alpha   90.00
_cell.angle_beta   90.00
_cell.angle_gamma   90.00
#
_symmetry.space_group_name_H-M   'P 1'
#
loop_
_entity.id
_entity.type
_entity.pdbx_description
1 polymer ?
#
loop_
_entity_poly.entity_id
_entity_poly.type
_entity_poly.pdbx_seq_one_letter_code
_entity_poly.pdbx_strand_id
1 'polypeptide(L)'
;MKFAVLDFETTGSQTTDRIIQVGLVIIVDDTITDRYTSLVNPGVSIPSSIISLTGIDDEMVKDAPELDTVMARMVPLLQDCVLVGHAIAFDLSFLQRALDEHGYFAFDGKVLDTIDALRVLFPSLSSFQLSMVCSSFGIEHERPHQADSDAEVTALLWIRCLQRFQELSLLTLQRLSMVFDEVTTDFGWFVREMIMFKEMFAGDEDSEGQNYRQFTLAVKDWGEEDSVREEKDLLILPDDFAVFFAQLKQALKERFAAYEDREAQEIMLAEVEAAFEQEQHLMIEAGTGTGKSLGYLIPSLFYGLKHDKKMLVSTHTINLQEQIRERDIPLLMDLFPVGFRAAVFKGRSHYLCLRKFETKMGQQDFEHGKEDRLTAGQMLVWLSETKHGDDEELHFTGKGTQFWHSVASDSDSCLNRACPWFKKCFYHRARNNAGNADLVITNHSMLFTDTKAESRLLPSYKHLVIDEAHHFEEVASKHLGIEVMYGAFVGTLWWLYKDSRNGQLPLLSSKLSKADGDKGLIWSQVLDTMLPVLLQIKEEWDELTDLLYQLLSTRSDPSQQTEGGQLVYRLKKDDKPPSWDKLLVLEENMYLKLSEVLKKLDKLLNEVKDQQEVLDVQGLVTDISGTVKELYRLRDNLHFFMALTDDNYVYWLEAGTSKNKSIQLISVPIDVSPMLQEHFFEAKDSVILTSATLSVGKSFDYTCEQLGLKTNEPEAKLKTVQLQSPFNYRQQALVAIPRDFPSIRSNSGDKHFLDNLSQSLAEVALETKGRMLVLFTSNRMLKLTHAALKEKLSPFGIGVLGQGVDSSNRSKLTRLFQNSPSSVLLGTSSFWEGVDIPGDALTCLAIVRLPFQPPNHPLVEAKMENLKKLNLNPFMKLSVPQAVIRFKQGFGRLVRTAKDKGIVIIYDTRVIDSTYGKYFLYSLPGPKIEHMPTSQLVGRIKQWMGESEA
;
A
#
# COMPACT_ATOMS: atom_id res chain seq x y z
N MET A 1 12.99 11.22 -37.20
CA MET A 1 12.46 9.82 -37.31
C MET A 1 10.97 9.89 -37.60
N LYS A 2 10.42 8.89 -38.30
CA LYS A 2 8.97 8.77 -38.56
C LYS A 2 8.37 7.73 -37.61
N PHE A 3 7.35 8.10 -36.84
CA PHE A 3 6.60 7.19 -35.98
C PHE A 3 5.16 7.05 -36.50
N ALA A 4 4.60 5.86 -36.39
CA ALA A 4 3.21 5.57 -36.70
C ALA A 4 2.54 5.04 -35.42
N VAL A 5 1.65 5.84 -34.85
CA VAL A 5 0.96 5.53 -33.59
C VAL A 5 -0.37 4.87 -33.92
N LEU A 6 -0.51 3.61 -33.55
CA LEU A 6 -1.62 2.74 -33.95
C LEU A 6 -2.46 2.33 -32.75
N ASP A 7 -3.77 2.32 -32.96
CA ASP A 7 -4.76 1.74 -32.04
C ASP A 7 -5.89 1.07 -32.84
N PHE A 8 -6.41 -0.04 -32.31
CA PHE A 8 -7.58 -0.74 -32.85
C PHE A 8 -8.66 -0.96 -31.81
N GLU A 9 -9.91 -0.72 -32.23
CA GLU A 9 -11.07 -1.27 -31.54
C GLU A 9 -11.55 -2.54 -32.24
N THR A 10 -11.99 -3.52 -31.46
CA THR A 10 -12.32 -4.86 -31.95
C THR A 10 -13.64 -5.38 -31.38
N THR A 11 -14.18 -6.45 -31.96
CA THR A 11 -15.37 -7.15 -31.43
C THR A 11 -15.12 -7.87 -30.10
N GLY A 12 -13.90 -7.87 -29.59
CA GLY A 12 -13.47 -8.55 -28.37
C GLY A 12 -11.95 -8.66 -28.27
N SER A 13 -11.46 -9.26 -27.17
CA SER A 13 -10.03 -9.33 -26.86
C SER A 13 -9.34 -10.65 -27.24
N GLN A 14 -10.05 -11.57 -27.91
CA GLN A 14 -9.47 -12.81 -28.41
C GLN A 14 -8.79 -12.59 -29.75
N THR A 15 -7.76 -13.38 -30.04
CA THR A 15 -7.04 -13.31 -31.32
C THR A 15 -7.89 -13.66 -32.54
N THR A 16 -9.11 -14.18 -32.35
CA THR A 16 -10.09 -14.48 -33.41
C THR A 16 -11.08 -13.35 -33.67
N ASP A 17 -11.15 -12.34 -32.80
CA ASP A 17 -12.10 -11.23 -32.92
C ASP A 17 -11.77 -10.34 -34.14
N ARG A 18 -12.71 -9.50 -34.58
CA ARG A 18 -12.58 -8.68 -35.79
C ARG A 18 -12.38 -7.20 -35.45
N ILE A 19 -11.61 -6.49 -36.28
CA ILE A 19 -11.38 -5.05 -36.13
C ILE A 19 -12.67 -4.31 -36.52
N ILE A 20 -13.09 -3.33 -35.72
CA ILE A 20 -14.27 -2.48 -35.95
C ILE A 20 -13.90 -1.01 -36.17
N GLN A 21 -12.73 -0.58 -35.69
CA GLN A 21 -12.19 0.75 -35.96
C GLN A 21 -10.67 0.72 -36.00
N VAL A 22 -10.10 1.60 -36.83
CA VAL A 22 -8.67 1.88 -36.91
C VAL A 22 -8.41 3.36 -36.61
N GLY A 23 -7.43 3.62 -35.75
CA GLY A 23 -6.82 4.93 -35.56
C GLY A 23 -5.32 4.87 -35.81
N LEU A 24 -4.81 5.75 -36.66
CA LEU A 24 -3.39 5.85 -36.99
C LEU A 24 -2.97 7.32 -37.04
N VAL A 25 -1.92 7.68 -36.30
CA VAL A 25 -1.38 9.04 -36.26
C VAL A 25 0.11 9.02 -36.62
N ILE A 26 0.53 9.89 -37.54
CA ILE A 26 1.93 9.93 -38.00
C ILE A 26 2.64 11.11 -37.35
N ILE A 27 3.80 10.82 -36.74
CA ILE A 27 4.69 11.81 -36.15
C ILE A 27 5.97 11.88 -36.99
N VAL A 28 6.36 13.09 -37.39
CA VAL A 28 7.64 13.39 -38.02
C VAL A 28 8.22 14.62 -37.33
N ASP A 29 9.50 14.56 -36.97
CA ASP A 29 10.25 15.63 -36.30
C ASP A 29 9.50 16.18 -35.07
N ASP A 30 9.08 15.28 -34.19
CA ASP A 30 8.36 15.55 -32.93
C ASP A 30 7.01 16.28 -33.09
N THR A 31 6.44 16.28 -34.31
CA THR A 31 5.14 16.89 -34.62
C THR A 31 4.21 15.92 -35.33
N ILE A 32 2.90 16.03 -35.06
CA ILE A 32 1.89 15.23 -35.76
C ILE A 32 1.69 15.80 -37.16
N THR A 33 2.00 15.00 -38.19
CA THR A 33 1.92 15.42 -39.60
C THR A 33 0.72 14.86 -40.36
N ASP A 34 0.19 13.70 -39.94
CA ASP A 34 -0.92 13.04 -40.65
C ASP A 34 -1.79 12.21 -39.69
N ARG A 35 -3.05 11.96 -40.07
CA ARG A 35 -4.04 11.18 -39.33
C ARG A 35 -4.87 10.33 -40.28
N TYR A 36 -5.00 9.06 -39.98
CA TYR A 36 -5.87 8.13 -40.68
C TYR A 36 -6.82 7.44 -39.71
N THR A 37 -8.11 7.53 -39.97
CA THR A 37 -9.15 6.85 -39.20
C THR A 37 -10.17 6.21 -40.13
N SER A 38 -10.66 5.03 -39.75
CA SER A 38 -11.75 4.36 -40.45
C SER A 38 -12.51 3.45 -39.49
N LEU A 39 -13.84 3.47 -39.58
CA LEU A 39 -14.65 2.33 -39.15
C LEU A 39 -14.40 1.17 -40.12
N VAL A 40 -14.58 -0.06 -39.64
CA VAL A 40 -14.40 -1.29 -40.40
C VAL A 40 -15.66 -2.11 -40.24
N ASN A 41 -16.21 -2.63 -41.34
CA ASN A 41 -17.29 -3.62 -41.26
C ASN A 41 -16.68 -4.98 -40.85
N PRO A 42 -16.97 -5.49 -39.64
CA PRO A 42 -16.35 -6.74 -39.15
C PRO A 42 -16.99 -8.01 -39.75
N GLY A 43 -18.11 -7.89 -40.48
CA GLY A 43 -18.87 -9.02 -41.02
C GLY A 43 -19.59 -9.89 -39.96
N VAL A 44 -19.54 -9.49 -38.69
CA VAL A 44 -20.17 -10.16 -37.53
C VAL A 44 -20.82 -9.12 -36.62
N SER A 45 -21.80 -9.51 -35.81
CA SER A 45 -22.45 -8.58 -34.87
C SER A 45 -21.52 -8.25 -33.69
N ILE A 46 -21.53 -6.98 -33.28
CA ILE A 46 -20.71 -6.46 -32.18
C ILE A 46 -21.38 -6.80 -30.83
N PRO A 47 -20.67 -7.46 -29.89
CA PRO A 47 -21.22 -7.75 -28.56
C PRO A 47 -21.61 -6.49 -27.80
N SER A 48 -22.75 -6.52 -27.09
CA SER A 48 -23.27 -5.38 -26.30
C SER A 48 -22.28 -4.80 -25.28
N SER A 49 -21.37 -5.62 -24.75
CA SER A 49 -20.30 -5.15 -23.86
C SER A 49 -19.29 -4.24 -24.56
N ILE A 50 -18.99 -4.49 -25.84
CA ILE A 50 -18.09 -3.66 -26.64
C ILE A 50 -18.81 -2.38 -27.06
N ILE A 51 -20.08 -2.46 -27.49
CA ILE A 51 -20.89 -1.27 -27.80
C ILE A 51 -20.95 -0.34 -26.58
N SER A 52 -21.12 -0.89 -25.38
CA SER A 52 -21.13 -0.09 -24.15
C SER A 52 -19.78 0.53 -23.81
N LEU A 53 -18.68 -0.05 -24.30
CA LEU A 53 -17.32 0.42 -24.05
C LEU A 53 -16.92 1.51 -25.05
N THR A 54 -17.10 1.24 -26.35
CA THR A 54 -16.58 2.07 -27.45
C THR A 54 -17.61 3.05 -28.01
N GLY A 55 -18.91 2.77 -27.78
CA GLY A 55 -20.02 3.48 -28.41
C GLY A 55 -20.22 3.12 -29.88
N ILE A 56 -19.49 2.15 -30.44
CA ILE A 56 -19.60 1.72 -31.83
C ILE A 56 -20.61 0.58 -31.91
N ASP A 57 -21.72 0.80 -32.62
CA ASP A 57 -22.78 -0.20 -32.82
C ASP A 57 -22.79 -0.80 -34.25
N ASP A 58 -23.61 -1.84 -34.42
CA ASP A 58 -23.76 -2.55 -35.70
C ASP A 58 -24.27 -1.64 -36.83
N GLU A 59 -25.03 -0.57 -36.55
CA GLU A 59 -25.51 0.35 -37.58
C GLU A 59 -24.41 1.29 -38.06
N MET A 60 -23.50 1.71 -37.18
CA MET A 60 -22.34 2.54 -37.54
C MET A 60 -21.37 1.84 -38.49
N VAL A 61 -21.16 0.53 -38.33
CA VAL A 61 -20.18 -0.25 -39.13
C VAL A 61 -20.78 -0.90 -40.38
N LYS A 62 -22.10 -0.89 -40.54
CA LYS A 62 -22.82 -1.57 -41.62
C LYS A 62 -22.38 -1.14 -43.02
N ASP A 63 -22.26 0.18 -43.22
CA ASP A 63 -21.86 0.80 -44.49
C ASP A 63 -20.35 1.17 -44.50
N ALA A 64 -19.60 0.78 -43.46
CA ALA A 64 -18.17 1.00 -43.38
C ALA A 64 -17.42 0.10 -44.38
N PRO A 65 -16.21 0.50 -44.83
CA PRO A 65 -15.40 -0.31 -45.73
C PRO A 65 -15.01 -1.66 -45.09
N GLU A 66 -14.83 -2.68 -45.94
CA GLU A 66 -14.23 -3.94 -45.53
C GLU A 66 -12.73 -3.74 -45.18
N LEU A 67 -12.21 -4.63 -44.34
CA LEU A 67 -10.84 -4.54 -43.83
C LEU A 67 -9.79 -4.43 -44.95
N ASP A 68 -9.95 -5.15 -46.07
CA ASP A 68 -9.04 -5.07 -47.23
C ASP A 68 -8.87 -3.63 -47.76
N THR A 69 -9.98 -2.90 -47.88
CA THR A 69 -9.98 -1.51 -48.37
C THR A 69 -9.29 -0.58 -47.38
N VAL A 70 -9.45 -0.84 -46.08
CA VAL A 70 -8.80 -0.09 -45.00
C VAL A 70 -7.30 -0.37 -44.99
N MET A 71 -6.89 -1.64 -45.12
CA MET A 71 -5.49 -2.06 -45.19
C MET A 71 -4.77 -1.46 -46.41
N ALA A 72 -5.41 -1.43 -47.59
CA ALA A 72 -4.84 -0.85 -48.81
C ALA A 72 -4.45 0.63 -48.66
N ARG A 73 -5.14 1.38 -47.79
CA ARG A 73 -4.83 2.78 -47.46
C ARG A 73 -3.84 2.92 -46.31
N MET A 74 -3.89 2.02 -45.33
CA MET A 74 -3.06 2.08 -44.13
C MET A 74 -1.63 1.59 -44.37
N VAL A 75 -1.42 0.50 -45.11
CA VAL A 75 -0.10 -0.10 -45.33
C VAL A 75 0.94 0.87 -45.90
N PRO A 76 0.63 1.73 -46.89
CA PRO A 76 1.58 2.75 -47.37
C PRO A 76 2.06 3.71 -46.27
N LEU A 77 1.22 4.02 -45.28
CA LEU A 77 1.58 4.91 -44.17
C LEU A 77 2.58 4.25 -43.21
N LEU A 78 2.61 2.92 -43.16
CA LEU A 78 3.50 2.12 -42.30
C LEU A 78 4.89 1.88 -42.90
N GLN A 79 5.18 2.40 -44.10
CA GLN A 79 6.52 2.31 -44.70
C GLN A 79 7.54 3.18 -43.95
N ASP A 80 8.73 2.62 -43.73
CA ASP A 80 9.90 3.25 -43.08
C ASP A 80 9.57 3.98 -41.77
N CYS A 81 8.66 3.43 -40.97
CA CYS A 81 8.26 3.99 -39.68
C CYS A 81 8.56 3.05 -38.50
N VAL A 82 8.69 3.65 -37.33
CA VAL A 82 8.64 2.95 -36.04
C VAL A 82 7.19 2.90 -35.59
N LEU A 83 6.65 1.71 -35.34
CA LEU A 83 5.29 1.53 -34.84
C LEU A 83 5.26 1.82 -33.34
N VAL A 84 4.28 2.59 -32.89
CA VAL A 84 4.09 2.96 -31.49
C VAL A 84 2.64 2.66 -31.09
N GLY A 85 2.42 2.20 -29.86
CA GLY A 85 1.07 2.06 -29.31
C GLY A 85 1.06 2.01 -27.80
N HIS A 86 -0.13 1.91 -27.21
CA HIS A 86 -0.31 1.81 -25.77
C HIS A 86 -0.73 0.39 -25.40
N ALA A 87 0.16 -0.40 -24.79
CA ALA A 87 0.01 -1.86 -24.71
C ALA A 87 -0.01 -2.54 -26.10
N ILE A 88 0.89 -2.08 -26.99
CA ILE A 88 0.94 -2.37 -28.44
C ILE A 88 0.95 -3.86 -28.81
N ALA A 89 1.28 -4.77 -27.90
CA ALA A 89 1.25 -6.21 -28.16
C ALA A 89 -0.14 -6.68 -28.64
N PHE A 90 -1.22 -6.06 -28.15
CA PHE A 90 -2.58 -6.30 -28.63
C PHE A 90 -2.71 -5.87 -30.09
N ASP A 91 -2.54 -4.59 -30.39
CA ASP A 91 -2.73 -4.02 -31.73
C ASP A 91 -1.81 -4.64 -32.78
N LEU A 92 -0.55 -4.90 -32.41
CA LEU A 92 0.43 -5.56 -33.28
C LEU A 92 -0.06 -6.95 -33.68
N SER A 93 -0.68 -7.71 -32.77
CA SER A 93 -1.19 -9.05 -33.10
C SER A 93 -2.33 -9.00 -34.12
N PHE A 94 -3.21 -7.99 -34.02
CA PHE A 94 -4.28 -7.75 -34.97
C PHE A 94 -3.75 -7.22 -36.31
N LEU A 95 -2.75 -6.33 -36.29
CA LEU A 95 -2.08 -5.83 -37.49
C LEU A 95 -1.42 -6.98 -38.27
N GLN A 96 -0.63 -7.83 -37.61
CA GLN A 96 0.07 -8.94 -38.26
C GLN A 96 -0.91 -9.92 -38.91
N ARG A 97 -2.00 -10.25 -38.22
CA ARG A 97 -3.06 -11.10 -38.79
C ARG A 97 -3.75 -10.43 -39.97
N ALA A 98 -4.08 -9.14 -39.86
CA ALA A 98 -4.73 -8.40 -40.94
C ALA A 98 -3.84 -8.32 -42.19
N LEU A 99 -2.52 -8.18 -42.01
CA LEU A 99 -1.54 -8.22 -43.11
C LEU A 99 -1.52 -9.60 -43.78
N ASP A 100 -1.44 -10.68 -42.99
CA ASP A 100 -1.40 -12.06 -43.49
C ASP A 100 -2.69 -12.46 -44.24
N GLU A 101 -3.86 -12.16 -43.65
CA GLU A 101 -5.18 -12.46 -44.25
C GLU A 101 -5.39 -11.79 -45.62
N HIS A 102 -4.73 -10.65 -45.89
CA HIS A 102 -4.89 -9.85 -47.11
C HIS A 102 -3.66 -9.90 -48.03
N GLY A 103 -2.71 -10.81 -47.78
CA GLY A 103 -1.57 -11.06 -48.67
C GLY A 103 -0.49 -9.98 -48.65
N TYR A 104 -0.42 -9.17 -47.59
CA TYR A 104 0.70 -8.26 -47.34
C TYR A 104 1.83 -8.97 -46.60
N PHE A 105 3.04 -8.44 -46.69
CA PHE A 105 4.15 -8.90 -45.86
C PHE A 105 3.90 -8.54 -44.39
N ALA A 106 4.36 -9.40 -43.48
CA ALA A 106 4.37 -9.13 -42.05
C ALA A 106 5.14 -7.84 -41.76
N PHE A 107 4.66 -7.06 -40.80
CA PHE A 107 5.38 -5.86 -40.36
C PHE A 107 6.68 -6.28 -39.68
N ASP A 108 7.82 -5.84 -40.21
CA ASP A 108 9.17 -6.18 -39.73
C ASP A 108 9.93 -4.95 -39.20
N GLY A 109 9.26 -3.79 -39.12
CA GLY A 109 9.80 -2.57 -38.53
C GLY A 109 9.91 -2.62 -37.00
N LYS A 110 10.49 -1.56 -36.44
CA LYS A 110 10.66 -1.39 -34.98
C LYS A 110 9.33 -1.11 -34.30
N VAL A 111 9.11 -1.69 -33.12
CA VAL A 111 7.89 -1.51 -32.33
C VAL A 111 8.23 -0.99 -30.93
N LEU A 112 7.57 0.09 -30.51
CA LEU A 112 7.74 0.70 -29.19
C LEU A 112 6.40 0.76 -28.45
N ASP A 113 6.43 0.44 -27.16
CA ASP A 113 5.27 0.54 -26.28
C ASP A 113 5.39 1.80 -25.42
N THR A 114 4.38 2.65 -25.46
CA THR A 114 4.33 3.84 -24.61
C THR A 114 4.31 3.47 -23.13
N ILE A 115 3.77 2.32 -22.72
CA ILE A 115 3.80 1.87 -21.32
C ILE A 115 5.23 1.61 -20.86
N ASP A 116 6.06 0.94 -21.69
CA ASP A 116 7.46 0.69 -21.35
C ASP A 116 8.23 2.01 -21.19
N ALA A 117 8.00 2.97 -22.09
CA ALA A 117 8.59 4.30 -22.00
C ALA A 117 8.10 5.08 -20.78
N LEU A 118 6.79 5.11 -20.52
CA LEU A 118 6.20 5.81 -19.37
C LEU A 118 6.73 5.26 -18.04
N ARG A 119 6.85 3.93 -17.93
CA ARG A 119 7.42 3.26 -16.76
C ARG A 119 8.85 3.71 -16.47
N VAL A 120 9.68 3.85 -17.50
CA VAL A 120 11.09 4.22 -17.34
C VAL A 120 11.26 5.73 -17.12
N LEU A 121 10.54 6.56 -17.90
CA LEU A 121 10.79 8.00 -17.99
C LEU A 121 10.03 8.84 -16.95
N PHE A 122 8.92 8.33 -16.43
CA PHE A 122 8.05 9.04 -15.49
C PHE A 122 7.82 8.17 -14.25
N PRO A 123 8.86 7.99 -13.42
CA PRO A 123 8.86 7.00 -12.34
C PRO A 123 7.76 7.18 -11.29
N SER A 124 7.28 8.42 -11.11
CA SER A 124 6.26 8.80 -10.12
C SER A 124 4.81 8.74 -10.62
N LEU A 125 4.55 8.27 -11.86
CA LEU A 125 3.17 8.09 -12.33
C LEU A 125 2.44 7.01 -11.52
N SER A 126 1.27 7.34 -10.97
CA SER A 126 0.49 6.44 -10.11
C SER A 126 -0.36 5.38 -10.85
N SER A 127 -0.40 5.48 -12.18
CA SER A 127 -1.11 4.59 -13.10
C SER A 127 -0.51 4.75 -14.51
N PHE A 128 -0.51 3.65 -15.28
CA PHE A 128 -0.14 3.65 -16.70
C PHE A 128 -1.34 3.44 -17.62
N GLN A 129 -2.57 3.57 -17.11
CA GLN A 129 -3.77 3.57 -17.95
C GLN A 129 -3.86 4.87 -18.75
N LEU A 130 -4.11 4.76 -20.06
CA LEU A 130 -4.10 5.88 -21.01
C LEU A 130 -4.82 7.14 -20.47
N SER A 131 -6.08 7.02 -20.07
CA SER A 131 -6.89 8.14 -19.57
C SER A 131 -6.31 8.81 -18.31
N MET A 132 -5.75 8.03 -17.39
CA MET A 132 -5.14 8.54 -16.15
C MET A 132 -3.82 9.25 -16.43
N VAL A 133 -3.03 8.72 -17.36
CA VAL A 133 -1.78 9.35 -17.79
C VAL A 133 -2.08 10.67 -18.51
N CYS A 134 -3.08 10.68 -19.40
CA CYS A 134 -3.54 11.90 -20.08
C CYS A 134 -3.95 12.97 -19.07
N SER A 135 -4.79 12.62 -18.09
CA SER A 135 -5.19 13.51 -17.00
C SER A 135 -3.99 14.05 -16.21
N SER A 136 -3.01 13.19 -15.91
CA SER A 136 -1.78 13.59 -15.17
C SER A 136 -0.91 14.58 -15.95
N PHE A 137 -0.94 14.54 -17.28
CA PHE A 137 -0.22 15.48 -18.15
C PHE A 137 -1.09 16.65 -18.65
N GLY A 138 -2.36 16.73 -18.24
CA GLY A 138 -3.28 17.77 -18.72
C GLY A 138 -3.65 17.62 -20.20
N ILE A 139 -3.62 16.40 -20.75
CA ILE A 139 -4.07 16.08 -22.10
C ILE A 139 -5.56 15.75 -22.05
N GLU A 140 -6.38 16.47 -22.83
CA GLU A 140 -7.81 16.20 -22.92
C GLU A 140 -8.08 14.91 -23.70
N HIS A 141 -8.87 14.01 -23.11
CA HIS A 141 -9.24 12.71 -23.70
C HIS A 141 -10.75 12.64 -23.85
N GLU A 142 -11.26 13.11 -25.00
CA GLU A 142 -12.70 13.35 -25.20
C GLU A 142 -13.52 12.06 -25.39
N ARG A 143 -13.02 11.12 -26.21
CA ARG A 143 -13.73 9.88 -26.58
C ARG A 143 -12.88 8.65 -26.24
N PRO A 144 -12.70 8.31 -24.95
CA PRO A 144 -11.97 7.10 -24.56
C PRO A 144 -12.60 5.86 -25.18
N HIS A 145 -11.77 4.88 -25.56
CA HIS A 145 -12.19 3.64 -26.22
C HIS A 145 -12.77 3.85 -27.64
N GLN A 146 -12.26 4.88 -28.33
CA GLN A 146 -12.38 4.97 -29.78
C GLN A 146 -10.97 5.09 -30.35
N ALA A 147 -10.66 4.25 -31.34
CA ALA A 147 -9.29 4.07 -31.82
C ALA A 147 -8.65 5.37 -32.34
N ASP A 148 -9.44 6.26 -32.97
CA ASP A 148 -8.96 7.55 -33.44
C ASP A 148 -8.56 8.48 -32.29
N SER A 149 -9.40 8.55 -31.25
CA SER A 149 -9.14 9.35 -30.06
C SER A 149 -7.97 8.77 -29.25
N ASP A 150 -7.91 7.46 -29.10
CA ASP A 150 -6.87 6.77 -28.31
C ASP A 150 -5.50 6.84 -29.01
N ALA A 151 -5.45 6.70 -30.34
CA ALA A 151 -4.22 6.91 -31.12
C ALA A 151 -3.73 8.38 -31.05
N GLU A 152 -4.64 9.36 -31.08
CA GLU A 152 -4.30 10.79 -30.97
C GLU A 152 -3.64 11.12 -29.63
N VAL A 153 -4.27 10.74 -28.51
CA VAL A 153 -3.69 11.01 -27.19
C VAL A 153 -2.42 10.18 -26.95
N THR A 154 -2.34 8.96 -27.50
CA THR A 154 -1.11 8.16 -27.47
C THR A 154 0.03 8.84 -28.24
N ALA A 155 -0.26 9.52 -29.34
CA ALA A 155 0.74 10.26 -30.11
C ALA A 155 1.27 11.46 -29.32
N LEU A 156 0.38 12.22 -28.67
CA LEU A 156 0.78 13.32 -27.79
C LEU A 156 1.62 12.82 -26.60
N LEU A 157 1.25 11.67 -26.01
CA LEU A 157 2.04 11.03 -24.97
C LEU A 157 3.42 10.58 -25.46
N TRP A 158 3.49 10.02 -26.68
CA TRP A 158 4.77 9.63 -27.25
C TRP A 158 5.68 10.82 -27.47
N ILE A 159 5.17 11.95 -27.99
CA ILE A 159 5.93 13.19 -28.11
C ILE A 159 6.45 13.65 -26.74
N ARG A 160 5.65 13.53 -25.67
CA ARG A 160 6.10 13.83 -24.31
C ARG A 160 7.23 12.89 -23.84
N CYS A 161 7.17 11.61 -24.19
CA CYS A 161 8.26 10.66 -23.94
C CYS A 161 9.54 11.03 -24.72
N LEU A 162 9.42 11.44 -25.98
CA LEU A 162 10.56 11.89 -26.81
C LEU A 162 11.26 13.09 -26.17
N GLN A 163 10.50 14.12 -25.78
CA GLN A 163 11.02 15.28 -25.06
C GLN A 163 11.73 14.86 -23.77
N ARG A 164 11.12 13.93 -23.01
CA ARG A 164 11.71 13.46 -21.76
C ARG A 164 13.03 12.73 -21.96
N PHE A 165 13.15 11.88 -23.00
CA PHE A 165 14.43 11.25 -23.35
C PHE A 165 15.52 12.27 -23.66
N GLN A 166 15.18 13.34 -24.39
CA GLN A 166 16.12 14.41 -24.76
C GLN A 166 16.63 15.17 -23.51
N GLU A 167 15.78 15.33 -22.48
CA GLU A 167 16.14 15.96 -21.20
C GLU A 167 17.11 15.13 -20.34
N LEU A 168 17.09 13.79 -20.43
CA LEU A 168 17.92 12.90 -19.58
C LEU A 168 19.41 13.08 -19.83
N SER A 169 20.23 13.14 -18.77
CA SER A 169 21.70 13.25 -18.90
C SER A 169 22.31 12.14 -19.78
N LEU A 170 23.42 12.43 -20.46
CA LEU A 170 24.10 11.45 -21.31
C LEU A 170 24.48 10.20 -20.49
N LEU A 171 24.97 10.39 -19.27
CA LEU A 171 25.29 9.31 -18.34
C LEU A 171 24.07 8.44 -18.00
N THR A 172 22.89 9.05 -17.79
CA THR A 172 21.64 8.30 -17.55
C THR A 172 21.29 7.43 -18.78
N LEU A 173 21.37 7.99 -19.98
CA LEU A 173 21.09 7.24 -21.22
C LEU A 173 22.09 6.08 -21.43
N GLN A 174 23.38 6.31 -21.19
CA GLN A 174 24.41 5.27 -21.24
C GLN A 174 24.19 4.16 -20.22
N ARG A 175 23.65 4.49 -19.04
CA ARG A 175 23.25 3.50 -18.04
C ARG A 175 22.02 2.73 -18.46
N LEU A 176 21.04 3.38 -19.09
CA LEU A 176 19.87 2.70 -19.66
C LEU A 176 20.29 1.71 -20.76
N SER A 177 21.27 2.02 -21.62
CA SER A 177 21.75 1.08 -22.64
C SER A 177 22.45 -0.16 -22.06
N MET A 178 22.93 -0.12 -20.82
CA MET A 178 23.45 -1.32 -20.13
C MET A 178 22.32 -2.24 -19.62
N VAL A 179 21.12 -1.70 -19.42
CA VAL A 179 19.94 -2.46 -18.96
C VAL A 179 19.14 -2.98 -20.15
N PHE A 180 18.99 -2.15 -21.18
CA PHE A 180 18.26 -2.47 -22.41
C PHE A 180 19.23 -2.73 -23.55
N ASP A 181 19.41 -4.01 -23.86
CA ASP A 181 20.27 -4.48 -24.95
C ASP A 181 19.68 -4.09 -26.31
N GLU A 182 20.50 -3.42 -27.13
CA GLU A 182 20.12 -2.85 -28.43
C GLU A 182 19.85 -3.90 -29.52
N VAL A 183 20.43 -5.09 -29.38
CA VAL A 183 20.32 -6.18 -30.37
C VAL A 183 19.03 -6.97 -30.15
N THR A 184 18.65 -7.14 -28.89
CA THR A 184 17.53 -8.00 -28.48
C THR A 184 16.22 -7.25 -28.31
N THR A 185 16.24 -5.93 -28.15
CA THR A 185 15.02 -5.15 -27.87
C THR A 185 14.96 -3.85 -28.68
N ASP A 186 13.78 -3.54 -29.21
CA ASP A 186 13.52 -2.30 -29.94
C ASP A 186 13.61 -1.06 -29.03
N PHE A 187 13.24 -1.20 -27.76
CA PHE A 187 13.44 -0.15 -26.77
C PHE A 187 14.93 0.12 -26.51
N GLY A 188 15.77 -0.92 -26.44
CA GLY A 188 17.22 -0.77 -26.32
C GLY A 188 17.85 -0.08 -27.54
N TRP A 189 17.40 -0.45 -28.74
CA TRP A 189 17.77 0.28 -29.97
C TRP A 189 17.39 1.75 -29.87
N PHE A 190 16.17 2.06 -29.42
CA PHE A 190 15.71 3.44 -29.32
C PHE A 190 16.52 4.26 -28.30
N VAL A 191 16.88 3.67 -27.15
CA VAL A 191 17.80 4.29 -26.18
C VAL A 191 19.14 4.62 -26.83
N ARG A 192 19.68 3.73 -27.67
CA ARG A 192 20.93 3.98 -28.41
C ARG A 192 20.81 5.16 -29.37
N GLU A 193 19.70 5.28 -30.11
CA GLU A 193 19.45 6.44 -30.98
C GLU A 193 19.42 7.74 -30.17
N MET A 194 18.84 7.74 -28.96
CA MET A 194 18.82 8.91 -28.07
C MET A 194 20.22 9.27 -27.57
N ILE A 195 21.10 8.29 -27.32
CA ILE A 195 22.51 8.54 -27.01
C ILE A 195 23.19 9.25 -28.19
N MET A 196 23.04 8.73 -29.42
CA MET A 196 23.65 9.33 -30.60
C MET A 196 23.15 10.76 -30.84
N PHE A 197 21.83 10.98 -30.69
CA PHE A 197 21.25 12.31 -30.73
C PHE A 197 21.90 13.23 -29.70
N LYS A 198 22.02 12.79 -28.44
CA LYS A 198 22.59 13.62 -27.38
C LYS A 198 24.08 13.92 -27.61
N GLU A 199 24.86 12.97 -28.10
CA GLU A 199 26.28 13.17 -28.46
C GLU A 199 26.47 14.16 -29.62
N MET A 200 25.50 14.25 -30.56
CA MET A 200 25.56 15.18 -31.69
C MET A 200 25.14 16.61 -31.34
N PHE A 201 24.22 16.78 -30.39
CA PHE A 201 23.56 18.07 -30.13
C PHE A 201 23.86 18.69 -28.76
N ALA A 202 24.40 17.94 -27.79
CA ALA A 202 24.76 18.50 -26.49
C ALA A 202 26.16 19.15 -26.51
N GLY A 203 26.25 20.42 -26.11
CA GLY A 203 27.51 21.04 -25.69
C GLY A 203 27.94 20.56 -24.30
N ASP A 204 29.05 21.09 -23.77
CA ASP A 204 29.67 20.83 -22.44
C ASP A 204 28.75 21.19 -21.22
N GLU A 205 27.45 20.89 -21.26
CA GLU A 205 26.48 21.13 -20.18
C GLU A 205 26.21 19.87 -19.33
N ASP A 206 27.19 18.99 -19.16
CA ASP A 206 27.11 17.99 -18.09
C ASP A 206 27.46 18.68 -16.76
N SER A 207 26.45 18.82 -15.89
CA SER A 207 26.60 19.48 -14.59
C SER A 207 27.63 18.73 -13.73
N GLU A 208 28.85 19.28 -13.62
CA GLU A 208 30.02 18.70 -12.92
C GLU A 208 29.81 18.35 -11.42
N GLY A 209 28.60 18.50 -10.86
CA GLY A 209 28.28 18.24 -9.46
C GLY A 209 27.26 17.13 -9.16
N GLN A 210 26.62 16.53 -10.17
CA GLN A 210 25.53 15.54 -9.95
C GLN A 210 25.93 14.09 -10.22
N ASN A 211 27.09 13.85 -10.84
CA ASN A 211 27.52 12.51 -11.21
C ASN A 211 28.42 11.89 -10.12
N TYR A 212 28.09 10.68 -9.65
CA TYR A 212 28.92 9.95 -8.69
C TYR A 212 28.90 8.46 -8.99
N ARG A 213 30.09 7.85 -9.06
CA ARG A 213 30.30 6.43 -9.41
C ARG A 213 29.49 6.00 -10.64
N GLN A 214 29.45 6.87 -11.65
CA GLN A 214 28.76 6.66 -12.92
C GLN A 214 27.22 6.57 -12.81
N PHE A 215 26.64 7.21 -11.79
CA PHE A 215 25.22 7.48 -11.69
C PHE A 215 24.98 8.97 -11.56
N THR A 216 23.94 9.47 -12.20
CA THR A 216 23.45 10.84 -12.02
C THR A 216 22.51 10.87 -10.81
N LEU A 217 22.78 11.74 -9.84
CA LEU A 217 22.02 11.86 -8.60
C LEU A 217 21.49 13.28 -8.39
N ALA A 218 20.22 13.40 -8.00
CA ALA A 218 19.65 14.69 -7.55
C ALA A 218 20.18 15.16 -6.19
N VAL A 219 20.94 14.31 -5.47
CA VAL A 219 21.35 14.56 -4.09
C VAL A 219 22.84 14.83 -3.93
N LYS A 220 23.16 15.84 -3.10
CA LYS A 220 24.52 16.16 -2.64
C LYS A 220 24.93 15.31 -1.44
N ASP A 221 26.06 15.59 -0.81
CA ASP A 221 26.41 14.91 0.45
C ASP A 221 25.46 15.35 1.58
N TRP A 222 25.03 14.42 2.42
CA TRP A 222 24.22 14.79 3.59
C TRP A 222 25.11 15.40 4.69
N GLY A 223 24.53 16.31 5.46
CA GLY A 223 25.21 17.07 6.51
C GLY A 223 25.74 18.44 6.08
N GLU A 224 25.55 18.83 4.81
CA GLU A 224 25.94 20.14 4.26
C GLU A 224 24.74 21.10 4.12
N GLU A 225 23.67 20.91 4.91
CA GLU A 225 22.44 21.70 4.82
C GLU A 225 22.54 22.99 5.66
N ASP A 226 22.20 24.13 5.05
CA ASP A 226 22.17 25.44 5.73
C ASP A 226 21.13 25.49 6.85
N SER A 227 21.38 26.31 7.87
CA SER A 227 20.40 26.56 8.94
C SER A 227 19.12 27.15 8.37
N VAL A 228 17.97 26.61 8.79
CA VAL A 228 16.65 27.06 8.32
C VAL A 228 16.15 28.30 9.08
N ARG A 229 16.78 28.62 10.22
CA ARG A 229 16.48 29.80 11.03
C ARG A 229 17.73 30.33 11.75
N GLU A 230 17.73 31.61 12.09
CA GLU A 230 18.63 32.20 13.08
C GLU A 230 18.01 32.15 14.48
N GLU A 231 18.80 32.16 15.56
CA GLU A 231 18.27 32.15 16.94
C GLU A 231 17.35 33.35 17.23
N LYS A 232 17.55 34.48 16.53
CA LYS A 232 16.73 35.69 16.68
C LYS A 232 15.32 35.54 16.11
N ASP A 233 15.10 34.60 15.18
CA ASP A 233 13.80 34.40 14.56
C ASP A 233 12.80 33.80 15.55
N LEU A 234 13.27 33.07 16.57
CA LEU A 234 12.41 32.53 17.64
C LEU A 234 11.76 33.63 18.49
N LEU A 235 12.37 34.83 18.57
CA LEU A 235 11.79 35.99 19.26
C LEU A 235 10.56 36.56 18.54
N ILE A 236 10.27 36.11 17.32
CA ILE A 236 9.09 36.51 16.53
C ILE A 236 7.86 35.72 16.97
N LEU A 237 8.03 34.51 17.54
CA LEU A 237 6.93 33.70 18.04
C LEU A 237 6.32 34.35 19.30
N PRO A 238 4.99 34.60 19.33
CA PRO A 238 4.33 35.07 20.54
C PRO A 238 4.48 34.09 21.72
N ASP A 239 4.62 34.61 22.94
CA ASP A 239 4.67 33.76 24.15
C ASP A 239 3.35 33.02 24.40
N ASP A 240 2.23 33.63 24.03
CA ASP A 240 0.89 33.08 24.22
C ASP A 240 0.41 32.36 22.95
N PHE A 241 0.06 31.07 23.10
CA PHE A 241 -0.40 30.24 21.99
C PHE A 241 -1.70 30.75 21.35
N ALA A 242 -2.63 31.32 22.11
CA ALA A 242 -3.88 31.85 21.58
C ALA A 242 -3.63 33.08 20.69
N VAL A 243 -2.67 33.93 21.05
CA VAL A 243 -2.24 35.06 20.22
C VAL A 243 -1.61 34.57 18.92
N PHE A 244 -0.70 33.60 19.01
CA PHE A 244 -0.08 32.96 17.85
C PHE A 244 -1.13 32.34 16.90
N PHE A 245 -2.04 31.54 17.44
CA PHE A 245 -3.05 30.87 16.64
C PHE A 245 -4.01 31.86 15.98
N ALA A 246 -4.38 32.96 16.64
CA ALA A 246 -5.23 33.99 16.04
C ALA A 246 -4.59 34.61 14.79
N GLN A 247 -3.28 34.84 14.79
CA GLN A 247 -2.53 35.33 13.63
C GLN A 247 -2.47 34.28 12.51
N LEU A 248 -2.14 33.04 12.84
CA LEU A 248 -2.09 31.94 11.87
C LEU A 248 -3.46 31.69 11.23
N LYS A 249 -4.53 31.77 12.03
CA LYS A 249 -5.92 31.65 11.60
C LYS A 249 -6.31 32.74 10.61
N GLN A 250 -5.86 33.97 10.82
CA GLN A 250 -6.07 35.06 9.86
C GLN A 250 -5.38 34.75 8.52
N ALA A 251 -4.14 34.27 8.55
CA ALA A 251 -3.42 33.87 7.33
C ALA A 251 -4.11 32.71 6.58
N LEU A 252 -4.66 31.73 7.32
CA LEU A 252 -5.45 30.64 6.73
C LEU A 252 -6.71 31.15 6.02
N LYS A 253 -7.40 32.14 6.59
CA LYS A 253 -8.59 32.78 5.99
C LYS A 253 -8.26 33.54 4.72
N GLU A 254 -7.10 34.18 4.65
CA GLU A 254 -6.64 34.91 3.47
C GLU A 254 -6.20 33.97 2.33
N ARG A 255 -5.57 32.84 2.67
CA ARG A 255 -5.11 31.85 1.68
C ARG A 255 -6.25 31.04 1.07
N PHE A 256 -7.25 30.63 1.86
CA PHE A 256 -8.34 29.80 1.40
C PHE A 256 -9.66 30.58 1.33
N ALA A 257 -10.12 30.86 0.11
CA ALA A 257 -11.41 31.52 -0.13
C ALA A 257 -12.61 30.77 0.48
N ALA A 258 -12.49 29.47 0.74
CA ALA A 258 -13.51 28.61 1.35
C ALA A 258 -13.12 28.10 2.76
N TYR A 259 -12.31 28.84 3.52
CA TYR A 259 -11.99 28.49 4.90
C TYR A 259 -13.26 28.47 5.78
N GLU A 260 -13.36 27.47 6.65
CA GLU A 260 -14.48 27.29 7.57
C GLU A 260 -13.97 27.19 9.01
N ASP A 261 -14.52 28.04 9.89
CA ASP A 261 -14.24 28.00 11.32
C ASP A 261 -14.86 26.75 11.95
N ARG A 262 -14.07 25.99 12.72
CA ARG A 262 -14.52 24.76 13.40
C ARG A 262 -14.17 24.80 14.88
N GLU A 263 -15.19 24.96 15.73
CA GLU A 263 -15.04 25.00 17.19
C GLU A 263 -14.30 23.76 17.73
N ALA A 264 -14.62 22.57 17.22
CA ALA A 264 -13.93 21.34 17.60
C ALA A 264 -12.41 21.39 17.33
N GLN A 265 -11.99 22.04 16.25
CA GLN A 265 -10.57 22.20 15.94
C GLN A 265 -9.88 23.12 16.95
N GLU A 266 -10.53 24.22 17.32
CA GLU A 266 -10.00 25.18 18.30
C GLU A 266 -9.86 24.55 19.69
N ILE A 267 -10.86 23.78 20.12
CA ILE A 267 -10.78 23.01 21.36
C ILE A 267 -9.63 22.01 21.29
N MET A 268 -9.47 21.28 20.17
CA MET A 268 -8.36 20.34 20.00
C MET A 268 -7.00 21.03 20.15
N LEU A 269 -6.80 22.16 19.48
CA LEU A 269 -5.55 22.93 19.52
C LEU A 269 -5.20 23.34 20.95
N ALA A 270 -6.17 23.89 21.69
CA ALA A 270 -5.98 24.34 23.07
C ALA A 270 -5.71 23.15 24.02
N GLU A 271 -6.43 22.04 23.84
CA GLU A 271 -6.26 20.84 24.66
C GLU A 271 -4.90 20.17 24.45
N VAL A 272 -4.43 20.12 23.19
CA VAL A 272 -3.12 19.56 22.85
C VAL A 272 -1.99 20.44 23.41
N GLU A 273 -2.08 21.76 23.27
CA GLU A 273 -1.09 22.68 23.82
C GLU A 273 -1.03 22.60 25.35
N ALA A 274 -2.19 22.63 26.02
CA ALA A 274 -2.26 22.49 27.47
C ALA A 274 -1.72 21.14 27.97
N ALA A 275 -1.88 20.07 27.19
CA ALA A 275 -1.33 18.76 27.53
C ALA A 275 0.20 18.73 27.46
N PHE A 276 0.81 19.43 26.50
CA PHE A 276 2.25 19.57 26.41
C PHE A 276 2.82 20.43 27.54
N GLU A 277 2.24 21.61 27.80
CA GLU A 277 2.69 22.52 28.88
C GLU A 277 2.56 21.89 30.28
N GLN A 278 1.55 21.05 30.49
CA GLN A 278 1.33 20.38 31.78
C GLN A 278 2.07 19.04 31.90
N GLU A 279 2.86 18.64 30.89
CA GLU A 279 3.52 17.34 30.80
C GLU A 279 2.56 16.17 31.16
N GLN A 280 1.37 16.16 30.54
CA GLN A 280 0.35 15.14 30.72
C GLN A 280 0.02 14.44 29.39
N HIS A 281 -0.45 13.21 29.47
CA HIS A 281 -1.01 12.49 28.33
C HIS A 281 -2.44 12.97 28.05
N LEU A 282 -2.82 13.00 26.78
CA LEU A 282 -4.16 13.37 26.33
C LEU A 282 -4.70 12.29 25.41
N MET A 283 -5.90 11.80 25.70
CA MET A 283 -6.67 10.98 24.76
C MET A 283 -7.85 11.80 24.24
N ILE A 284 -7.82 12.12 22.95
CA ILE A 284 -8.80 13.02 22.31
C ILE A 284 -9.50 12.33 21.14
N GLU A 285 -10.83 12.17 21.23
CA GLU A 285 -11.64 11.70 20.10
C GLU A 285 -12.06 12.89 19.23
N ALA A 286 -11.60 12.89 17.98
CA ALA A 286 -11.85 13.96 17.01
C ALA A 286 -12.41 13.38 15.71
N GLY A 287 -13.71 13.57 15.48
CA GLY A 287 -14.43 13.03 14.32
C GLY A 287 -13.85 13.46 12.96
N THR A 288 -14.34 12.86 11.87
CA THR A 288 -13.98 13.29 10.51
C THR A 288 -14.35 14.76 10.28
N GLY A 289 -13.58 15.45 9.43
CA GLY A 289 -13.82 16.87 9.11
C GLY A 289 -13.42 17.88 10.19
N THR A 290 -13.02 17.43 11.39
CA THR A 290 -12.56 18.33 12.48
C THR A 290 -11.24 19.05 12.20
N GLY A 291 -10.49 18.65 11.17
CA GLY A 291 -9.15 19.19 10.92
C GLY A 291 -8.08 18.64 11.87
N LYS A 292 -8.22 17.38 12.29
CA LYS A 292 -7.31 16.66 13.21
C LYS A 292 -5.82 16.92 12.99
N SER A 293 -5.34 16.74 11.76
CA SER A 293 -3.92 16.84 11.43
C SER A 293 -3.35 18.21 11.82
N LEU A 294 -4.00 19.29 11.39
CA LEU A 294 -3.61 20.65 11.82
C LEU A 294 -3.83 20.86 13.32
N GLY A 295 -4.88 20.24 13.89
CA GLY A 295 -5.23 20.31 15.31
C GLY A 295 -4.15 19.79 16.25
N TYR A 296 -3.32 18.84 15.83
CA TYR A 296 -2.15 18.40 16.61
C TYR A 296 -0.81 18.94 16.08
N LEU A 297 -0.66 19.19 14.76
CA LEU A 297 0.61 19.65 14.18
C LEU A 297 0.98 21.06 14.62
N ILE A 298 0.02 21.99 14.61
CA ILE A 298 0.25 23.40 14.96
C ILE A 298 0.76 23.55 16.41
N PRO A 299 0.07 23.02 17.44
CA PRO A 299 0.53 23.14 18.82
C PRO A 299 1.81 22.34 19.06
N SER A 300 2.00 21.21 18.37
CA SER A 300 3.26 20.46 18.45
C SER A 300 4.43 21.31 17.97
N LEU A 301 4.34 21.91 16.78
CA LEU A 301 5.40 22.78 16.25
C LEU A 301 5.63 24.00 17.14
N PHE A 302 4.57 24.67 17.59
CA PHE A 302 4.68 25.82 18.47
C PHE A 302 5.43 25.48 19.76
N TYR A 303 4.98 24.45 20.48
CA TYR A 303 5.60 24.00 21.73
C TYR A 303 7.05 23.53 21.51
N GLY A 304 7.28 22.73 20.46
CA GLY A 304 8.60 22.21 20.12
C GLY A 304 9.61 23.31 19.83
N LEU A 305 9.22 24.32 19.03
CA LEU A 305 10.08 25.45 18.70
C LEU A 305 10.34 26.36 19.90
N LYS A 306 9.31 26.64 20.72
CA LYS A 306 9.40 27.52 21.88
C LYS A 306 10.31 26.95 22.98
N HIS A 307 10.26 25.65 23.22
CA HIS A 307 11.00 24.97 24.30
C HIS A 307 12.24 24.21 23.82
N ASP A 308 12.62 24.36 22.55
CA ASP A 308 13.69 23.61 21.89
C ASP A 308 13.57 22.09 22.10
N LYS A 309 12.34 21.57 21.92
CA LYS A 309 11.99 20.16 22.04
C LYS A 309 11.71 19.56 20.67
N LYS A 310 12.26 18.37 20.44
CA LYS A 310 11.91 17.56 19.28
C LYS A 310 10.54 16.93 19.46
N MET A 311 9.69 17.15 18.48
CA MET A 311 8.34 16.62 18.43
C MET A 311 8.29 15.41 17.50
N LEU A 312 7.55 14.38 17.91
CA LEU A 312 7.35 13.19 17.11
C LEU A 312 5.85 13.02 16.82
N VAL A 313 5.50 12.66 15.59
CA VAL A 313 4.16 12.28 15.18
C VAL A 313 4.24 10.88 14.60
N SER A 314 3.39 9.99 15.08
CA SER A 314 3.29 8.62 14.61
C SER A 314 1.90 8.37 14.06
N THR A 315 1.80 7.90 12.82
CA THR A 315 0.54 7.54 12.18
C THR A 315 0.43 6.01 12.01
N HIS A 316 -0.77 5.51 11.72
CA HIS A 316 -0.96 4.08 11.46
C HIS A 316 -0.34 3.62 10.12
N THR A 317 -0.49 4.40 9.04
CA THR A 317 -0.10 3.97 7.67
C THR A 317 0.89 4.92 7.01
N ILE A 318 1.68 4.39 6.06
CA ILE A 318 2.62 5.19 5.26
C ILE A 318 1.86 6.24 4.43
N ASN A 319 0.73 5.89 3.81
CA ASN A 319 -0.10 6.84 3.07
C ASN A 319 -0.51 8.06 3.90
N LEU A 320 -0.80 7.89 5.20
CA LEU A 320 -1.10 9.02 6.08
C LEU A 320 0.14 9.89 6.36
N GLN A 321 1.33 9.28 6.48
CA GLN A 321 2.58 10.04 6.58
C GLN A 321 2.82 10.87 5.32
N GLU A 322 2.58 10.28 4.16
CA GLU A 322 2.73 10.96 2.87
C GLU A 322 1.75 12.11 2.71
N GLN A 323 0.50 11.93 3.12
CA GLN A 323 -0.49 13.01 3.14
C GLN A 323 -0.02 14.20 4.01
N ILE A 324 0.60 13.93 5.17
CA ILE A 324 1.16 14.98 6.02
C ILE A 324 2.35 15.64 5.32
N ARG A 325 3.25 14.86 4.69
CA ARG A 325 4.44 15.34 3.98
C ARG A 325 4.12 16.23 2.78
N GLU A 326 3.14 15.84 1.96
CA GLU A 326 2.85 16.47 0.68
C GLU A 326 1.84 17.61 0.77
N ARG A 327 0.98 17.60 1.81
CA ARG A 327 -0.10 18.58 1.96
C ARG A 327 0.04 19.44 3.21
N ASP A 328 0.09 18.81 4.39
CA ASP A 328 -0.07 19.52 5.65
C ASP A 328 1.23 20.28 6.04
N ILE A 329 2.41 19.68 5.82
CA ILE A 329 3.71 20.32 6.11
C ILE A 329 4.01 21.49 5.17
N PRO A 330 3.85 21.40 3.82
CA PRO A 330 4.07 22.54 2.93
C PRO A 330 3.12 23.71 3.24
N LEU A 331 1.85 23.39 3.55
CA LEU A 331 0.89 24.39 4.01
C LEU A 331 1.38 25.13 5.25
N LEU A 332 1.93 24.40 6.23
CA LEU A 332 2.48 25.00 7.45
C LEU A 332 3.78 25.76 7.16
N MET A 333 4.69 25.26 6.33
CA MET A 333 5.94 25.97 5.97
C MET A 333 5.67 27.36 5.38
N ASP A 334 4.61 27.50 4.58
CA ASP A 334 4.23 28.78 3.97
C ASP A 334 3.57 29.76 4.97
N LEU A 335 2.89 29.24 5.99
CA LEU A 335 2.02 30.04 6.88
C LEU A 335 2.61 30.28 8.28
N PHE A 336 3.54 29.43 8.72
CA PHE A 336 4.17 29.57 10.02
C PHE A 336 5.08 30.81 10.01
N PRO A 337 5.07 31.66 11.07
CA PRO A 337 5.83 32.91 11.10
C PRO A 337 7.34 32.70 11.16
N VAL A 338 7.80 31.48 11.49
CA VAL A 338 9.21 31.11 11.59
C VAL A 338 9.48 29.84 10.80
N GLY A 339 10.69 29.73 10.25
CA GLY A 339 11.15 28.51 9.58
C GLY A 339 11.31 27.34 10.55
N PHE A 340 10.80 26.17 10.15
CA PHE A 340 10.98 24.92 10.89
C PHE A 340 11.41 23.79 9.96
N ARG A 341 12.01 22.75 10.54
CA ARG A 341 12.41 21.52 9.84
C ARG A 341 11.48 20.39 10.20
N ALA A 342 10.85 19.79 9.19
CA ALA A 342 10.11 18.55 9.32
C ALA A 342 10.79 17.43 8.52
N ALA A 343 10.79 16.21 9.06
CA ALA A 343 11.35 15.05 8.39
C ALA A 343 10.44 13.82 8.54
N VAL A 344 10.25 13.08 7.45
CA VAL A 344 9.62 11.75 7.49
C VAL A 344 10.70 10.68 7.65
N PHE A 345 10.49 9.75 8.57
CA PHE A 345 11.43 8.66 8.83
C PHE A 345 10.74 7.30 8.87
N LYS A 346 11.15 6.43 7.96
CA LYS A 346 10.58 5.08 7.75
C LYS A 346 11.59 3.99 8.12
N GLY A 347 11.14 2.73 8.07
CA GLY A 347 12.02 1.57 8.17
C GLY A 347 13.02 1.49 7.02
N ARG A 348 14.18 0.82 7.23
CA ARG A 348 15.27 0.74 6.24
C ARG A 348 14.85 0.19 4.88
N SER A 349 13.90 -0.76 4.88
CA SER A 349 13.40 -1.41 3.66
C SER A 349 12.71 -0.45 2.67
N HIS A 350 12.32 0.74 3.12
CA HIS A 350 11.74 1.78 2.27
C HIS A 350 12.78 2.64 1.57
N TYR A 351 14.08 2.47 1.87
CA TYR A 351 15.14 3.27 1.27
C TYR A 351 16.02 2.45 0.35
N LEU A 352 16.36 3.00 -0.82
CA LEU A 352 17.29 2.40 -1.76
C LEU A 352 18.71 2.32 -1.18
N CYS A 353 19.34 1.14 -1.25
CA CYS A 353 20.78 1.00 -1.02
C CYS A 353 21.55 1.15 -2.35
N LEU A 354 22.16 2.32 -2.55
CA LEU A 354 22.94 2.63 -3.76
C LEU A 354 24.06 1.61 -4.04
N ARG A 355 24.70 1.04 -2.99
CA ARG A 355 25.71 -0.02 -3.15
C ARG A 355 25.13 -1.29 -3.76
N LYS A 356 24.01 -1.77 -3.21
CA LYS A 356 23.35 -2.99 -3.71
C LYS A 356 22.83 -2.77 -5.13
N PHE A 357 22.24 -1.61 -5.39
CA PHE A 357 21.79 -1.23 -6.73
C PHE A 357 22.95 -1.19 -7.74
N GLU A 358 24.07 -0.55 -7.40
CA GLU A 358 25.28 -0.54 -8.23
C GLU A 358 25.78 -1.96 -8.53
N THR A 359 25.85 -2.82 -7.51
CA THR A 359 26.29 -4.22 -7.68
C THR A 359 25.34 -4.99 -8.60
N LYS A 360 24.03 -4.81 -8.42
CA LYS A 360 23.02 -5.48 -9.23
C LYS A 360 23.05 -5.02 -10.69
N MET A 361 23.26 -3.72 -10.94
CA MET A 361 23.45 -3.19 -12.29
C MET A 361 24.73 -3.71 -12.95
N GLY A 362 25.83 -3.82 -12.20
CA GLY A 362 27.09 -4.34 -12.72
C GLY A 362 27.06 -5.83 -13.06
N GLN A 363 26.27 -6.62 -12.33
CA GLN A 363 26.12 -8.07 -12.56
C GLN A 363 25.05 -8.42 -13.61
N GLN A 364 24.16 -7.48 -13.95
CA GLN A 364 22.99 -7.71 -14.81
C GLN A 364 22.13 -8.91 -14.37
N ASP A 365 21.99 -9.11 -13.05
CA ASP A 365 21.22 -10.19 -12.45
C ASP A 365 19.72 -9.86 -12.44
N PHE A 366 19.07 -10.10 -13.58
CA PHE A 366 17.64 -9.82 -13.83
C PHE A 366 16.83 -11.12 -13.87
N GLU A 367 16.44 -11.62 -12.70
CA GLU A 367 15.72 -12.90 -12.53
C GLU A 367 14.42 -12.99 -13.33
N HIS A 368 13.72 -11.86 -13.47
CA HIS A 368 12.42 -11.78 -14.15
C HIS A 368 12.48 -11.15 -15.55
N GLY A 369 13.68 -11.06 -16.15
CA GLY A 369 13.84 -10.61 -17.54
C GLY A 369 13.34 -9.18 -17.76
N LYS A 370 12.32 -9.01 -18.63
CA LYS A 370 11.78 -7.69 -19.04
C LYS A 370 11.34 -6.83 -17.85
N GLU A 371 10.65 -7.42 -16.87
CA GLU A 371 10.09 -6.68 -15.73
C GLU A 371 11.17 -6.07 -14.82
N ASP A 372 12.23 -6.83 -14.53
CA ASP A 372 13.34 -6.31 -13.73
C ASP A 372 14.12 -5.24 -14.50
N ARG A 373 14.28 -5.38 -15.83
CA ARG A 373 14.91 -4.37 -16.68
C ARG A 373 14.13 -3.05 -16.70
N LEU A 374 12.81 -3.11 -16.84
CA LEU A 374 11.95 -1.92 -16.77
C LEU A 374 12.03 -1.24 -15.39
N THR A 375 12.00 -2.03 -14.32
CA THR A 375 12.13 -1.51 -12.95
C THR A 375 13.51 -0.88 -12.72
N ALA A 376 14.58 -1.51 -13.20
CA ALA A 376 15.92 -0.96 -13.15
C ALA A 376 16.05 0.34 -13.95
N GLY A 377 15.48 0.40 -15.15
CA GLY A 377 15.42 1.61 -15.97
C GLY A 377 14.67 2.76 -15.30
N GLN A 378 13.50 2.47 -14.73
CA GLN A 378 12.72 3.40 -13.92
C GLN A 378 13.55 3.97 -12.76
N MET A 379 14.24 3.11 -12.02
CA MET A 379 15.09 3.52 -10.90
C MET A 379 16.30 4.36 -11.35
N LEU A 380 16.89 4.08 -12.50
CA LEU A 380 18.01 4.87 -13.05
C LEU A 380 17.60 6.31 -13.38
N VAL A 381 16.43 6.51 -14.00
CA VAL A 381 15.88 7.84 -14.26
C VAL A 381 15.50 8.51 -12.94
N TRP A 382 14.80 7.79 -12.06
CA TRP A 382 14.38 8.28 -10.76
C TRP A 382 15.53 8.77 -9.86
N LEU A 383 16.71 8.14 -9.92
CA LEU A 383 17.91 8.59 -9.17
C LEU A 383 18.31 10.03 -9.51
N SER A 384 18.04 10.49 -10.74
CA SER A 384 18.30 11.87 -11.18
C SER A 384 17.26 12.89 -10.69
N GLU A 385 16.19 12.44 -10.04
CA GLU A 385 15.06 13.26 -9.59
C GLU A 385 14.84 13.20 -8.07
N THR A 386 15.02 12.02 -7.47
CA THR A 386 14.67 11.76 -6.08
C THR A 386 15.58 12.46 -5.08
N LYS A 387 14.96 13.07 -4.07
CA LYS A 387 15.66 13.66 -2.92
C LYS A 387 15.72 12.73 -1.71
N HIS A 388 14.83 11.74 -1.66
CA HIS A 388 14.61 10.90 -0.49
C HIS A 388 15.00 9.44 -0.70
N GLY A 389 15.01 8.96 -1.95
CA GLY A 389 15.31 7.58 -2.30
C GLY A 389 14.34 6.58 -1.68
N ASP A 390 13.06 6.96 -1.63
CA ASP A 390 11.95 6.28 -0.97
C ASP A 390 11.11 5.45 -1.95
N ASP A 391 10.69 4.24 -1.58
CA ASP A 391 9.93 3.34 -2.46
C ASP A 391 8.54 3.86 -2.84
N GLU A 392 7.92 4.69 -1.99
CA GLU A 392 6.59 5.26 -2.27
C GLU A 392 6.61 6.29 -3.42
N GLU A 393 7.79 6.77 -3.82
CA GLU A 393 7.94 7.65 -5.01
C GLU A 393 7.86 6.87 -6.33
N LEU A 394 7.91 5.53 -6.26
CA LEU A 394 7.93 4.62 -7.40
C LEU A 394 6.63 3.82 -7.48
N HIS A 395 6.05 3.77 -8.68
CA HIS A 395 4.94 2.85 -8.94
C HIS A 395 5.45 1.48 -9.43
N PHE A 396 5.54 0.51 -8.53
CA PHE A 396 5.88 -0.87 -8.91
C PHE A 396 4.67 -1.61 -9.47
N THR A 397 4.81 -2.15 -10.68
CA THR A 397 3.85 -3.09 -11.28
C THR A 397 4.31 -4.53 -11.07
N GLY A 398 3.40 -5.43 -10.70
CA GLY A 398 3.66 -6.87 -10.66
C GLY A 398 4.83 -7.27 -9.76
N LYS A 399 5.93 -7.74 -10.37
CA LYS A 399 7.11 -8.27 -9.65
C LYS A 399 8.14 -7.20 -9.25
N GLY A 400 7.93 -5.92 -9.60
CA GLY A 400 8.87 -4.83 -9.27
C GLY A 400 9.20 -4.71 -7.77
N THR A 401 8.25 -5.03 -6.88
CA THR A 401 8.49 -5.05 -5.42
C THR A 401 9.57 -6.08 -5.02
N GLN A 402 9.66 -7.22 -5.71
CA GLN A 402 10.70 -8.21 -5.45
C GLN A 402 12.09 -7.69 -5.87
N PHE A 403 12.15 -6.97 -6.99
CA PHE A 403 13.36 -6.29 -7.42
C PHE A 403 13.80 -5.26 -6.36
N TRP A 404 12.89 -4.43 -5.87
CA TRP A 404 13.17 -3.46 -4.81
C TRP A 404 13.75 -4.11 -3.56
N HIS A 405 13.15 -5.19 -3.04
CA HIS A 405 13.66 -5.88 -1.85
C HIS A 405 15.12 -6.35 -2.00
N SER A 406 15.55 -6.69 -3.22
CA SER A 406 16.93 -7.10 -3.47
C SER A 406 17.95 -5.94 -3.43
N VAL A 407 17.50 -4.70 -3.59
CA VAL A 407 18.35 -3.49 -3.60
C VAL A 407 18.06 -2.52 -2.46
N ALA A 408 17.05 -2.79 -1.63
CA ALA A 408 16.69 -2.00 -0.47
C ALA A 408 17.76 -2.08 0.64
N SER A 409 17.81 -1.05 1.48
CA SER A 409 18.67 -1.00 2.66
C SER A 409 18.16 -1.94 3.76
N ASP A 410 19.07 -2.56 4.51
CA ASP A 410 18.76 -3.36 5.69
C ASP A 410 19.79 -3.13 6.82
N SER A 411 19.50 -3.64 8.01
CA SER A 411 20.35 -3.56 9.21
C SER A 411 21.68 -4.27 9.04
N ASP A 412 21.61 -5.42 8.41
CA ASP A 412 22.53 -6.53 8.60
C ASP A 412 23.64 -6.55 7.54
N SER A 413 23.36 -6.01 6.35
CA SER A 413 24.26 -5.86 5.21
C SER A 413 24.88 -4.45 5.08
N CYS A 414 24.53 -3.52 6.00
CA CYS A 414 24.98 -2.14 5.90
C CYS A 414 26.43 -1.97 6.39
N LEU A 415 27.32 -1.53 5.49
CA LEU A 415 28.72 -1.20 5.78
C LEU A 415 28.90 0.10 6.59
N ASN A 416 27.82 0.85 6.87
CA ASN A 416 27.86 2.15 7.55
C ASN A 416 28.96 3.06 6.97
N ARG A 417 29.86 3.59 7.81
CA ARG A 417 30.93 4.53 7.40
C ARG A 417 31.94 3.95 6.40
N ALA A 418 32.06 2.62 6.31
CA ALA A 418 32.91 1.97 5.33
C ALA A 418 32.26 1.90 3.94
N CYS A 419 30.97 2.21 3.81
CA CYS A 419 30.28 2.22 2.54
C CYS A 419 30.78 3.36 1.65
N PRO A 420 31.19 3.11 0.39
CA PRO A 420 31.57 4.16 -0.56
C PRO A 420 30.44 5.16 -0.86
N TRP A 421 29.19 4.76 -0.62
CA TRP A 421 28.00 5.57 -0.81
C TRP A 421 27.53 6.26 0.48
N PHE A 422 28.26 6.13 1.60
CA PHE A 422 27.79 6.55 2.92
C PHE A 422 27.26 7.99 2.92
N LYS A 423 28.00 8.95 2.34
CA LYS A 423 27.63 10.37 2.27
C LYS A 423 26.47 10.70 1.33
N LYS A 424 26.10 9.80 0.42
CA LYS A 424 24.94 9.94 -0.47
C LYS A 424 23.81 8.93 -0.15
N CYS A 425 23.97 8.15 0.92
CA CYS A 425 23.00 7.13 1.30
C CYS A 425 21.68 7.75 1.79
N PHE A 426 20.58 7.37 1.16
CA PHE A 426 19.23 7.86 1.44
C PHE A 426 18.77 7.57 2.87
N TYR A 427 18.99 6.36 3.38
CA TYR A 427 18.65 6.03 4.76
C TYR A 427 19.43 6.89 5.78
N HIS A 428 20.75 7.07 5.59
CA HIS A 428 21.55 7.89 6.49
C HIS A 428 21.21 9.38 6.38
N ARG A 429 20.86 9.88 5.18
CA ARG A 429 20.28 11.20 4.99
C ARG A 429 18.98 11.35 5.78
N ALA A 430 18.02 10.44 5.61
CA ALA A 430 16.74 10.49 6.32
C ALA A 430 16.95 10.47 7.85
N ARG A 431 17.87 9.65 8.35
CA ARG A 431 18.24 9.61 9.77
C ARG A 431 18.87 10.92 10.26
N ASN A 432 19.78 11.49 9.48
CA ASN A 432 20.39 12.80 9.79
C ASN A 432 19.33 13.91 9.81
N ASN A 433 18.43 13.91 8.83
CA ASN A 433 17.39 14.92 8.70
C ASN A 433 16.36 14.79 9.83
N ALA A 434 16.00 13.56 10.23
CA ALA A 434 15.22 13.33 11.45
C ALA A 434 15.95 13.83 12.72
N GLY A 435 17.26 13.59 12.81
CA GLY A 435 18.10 14.12 13.89
C GLY A 435 18.13 15.65 13.97
N ASN A 436 18.02 16.33 12.84
CA ASN A 436 18.07 17.79 12.73
C ASN A 436 16.68 18.45 12.65
N ALA A 437 15.61 17.67 12.60
CA ALA A 437 14.24 18.18 12.49
C ALA A 437 13.70 18.64 13.85
N ASP A 438 12.80 19.62 13.80
CA ASP A 438 11.96 20.05 14.91
C ASP A 438 10.76 19.10 15.07
N LEU A 439 10.25 18.60 13.93
CA LEU A 439 9.14 17.66 13.85
C LEU A 439 9.54 16.43 13.03
N VAL A 440 9.45 15.25 13.64
CA VAL A 440 9.66 13.97 12.96
C VAL A 440 8.30 13.28 12.78
N ILE A 441 8.05 12.77 11.58
CA ILE A 441 6.85 12.00 11.23
C ILE A 441 7.28 10.56 10.95
N THR A 442 6.61 9.60 11.58
CA THR A 442 6.89 8.17 11.41
C THR A 442 5.60 7.34 11.53
N ASN A 443 5.69 6.01 11.54
CA ASN A 443 4.57 5.12 11.83
C ASN A 443 4.67 4.43 13.19
N HIS A 444 3.56 3.84 13.64
CA HIS A 444 3.50 3.08 14.89
C HIS A 444 4.51 1.92 14.90
N SER A 445 4.68 1.24 13.77
CA SER A 445 5.63 0.14 13.61
C SER A 445 7.06 0.54 13.98
N MET A 446 7.50 1.69 13.48
CA MET A 446 8.84 2.22 13.71
C MET A 446 9.06 2.65 15.16
N LEU A 447 8.01 3.13 15.86
CA LEU A 447 8.09 3.40 17.30
C LEU A 447 8.45 2.14 18.09
N PHE A 448 7.79 1.01 17.79
CA PHE A 448 8.07 -0.25 18.47
C PHE A 448 9.41 -0.86 18.06
N THR A 449 9.83 -0.67 16.82
CA THR A 449 11.19 -1.04 16.39
C THR A 449 12.24 -0.24 17.16
N ASP A 450 12.03 1.06 17.36
CA ASP A 450 12.95 1.93 18.12
C ASP A 450 13.06 1.52 19.60
N THR A 451 11.94 1.18 20.24
CA THR A 451 11.91 0.74 21.65
C THR A 451 12.65 -0.59 21.86
N LYS A 452 12.67 -1.48 20.86
CA LYS A 452 13.38 -2.77 20.93
C LYS A 452 14.85 -2.70 20.50
N ALA A 453 15.25 -1.66 19.80
CA ALA A 453 16.60 -1.58 19.23
C ALA A 453 17.66 -1.34 20.31
N GLU A 454 18.81 -2.00 20.19
CA GLU A 454 19.97 -1.76 21.07
C GLU A 454 20.48 -0.31 20.99
N SER A 455 20.25 0.35 19.86
CA SER A 455 20.56 1.75 19.62
C SER A 455 19.34 2.46 19.07
N ARG A 456 18.98 3.60 19.67
CA ARG A 456 17.86 4.43 19.20
C ARG A 456 18.04 4.80 17.73
N LEU A 457 17.03 4.47 16.93
CA LEU A 457 16.91 4.79 15.53
C LEU A 457 16.34 6.21 15.37
N LEU A 458 15.36 6.54 16.19
CA LEU A 458 14.72 7.84 16.27
C LEU A 458 15.54 8.79 17.16
N PRO A 459 15.46 10.11 16.94
CA PRO A 459 16.02 11.11 17.85
C PRO A 459 15.43 10.94 19.25
N SER A 460 16.09 11.41 20.31
CA SER A 460 15.48 11.36 21.65
C SER A 460 14.21 12.22 21.69
N TYR A 461 13.07 11.59 21.99
CA TYR A 461 11.78 12.26 22.11
C TYR A 461 11.10 11.92 23.43
N LYS A 462 10.44 12.92 24.00
CA LYS A 462 9.62 12.81 25.21
C LYS A 462 8.18 13.28 25.02
N HIS A 463 7.93 14.03 23.96
CA HIS A 463 6.61 14.51 23.54
C HIS A 463 6.26 13.84 22.21
N LEU A 464 5.08 13.22 22.13
CA LEU A 464 4.67 12.41 20.99
C LEU A 464 3.19 12.59 20.71
N VAL A 465 2.82 12.61 19.42
CA VAL A 465 1.45 12.43 18.94
C VAL A 465 1.32 11.06 18.30
N ILE A 466 0.25 10.33 18.66
CA ILE A 466 -0.17 9.06 18.06
C ILE A 466 -1.51 9.33 17.37
N ASP A 467 -1.48 9.44 16.03
CA ASP A 467 -2.65 9.58 15.19
C ASP A 467 -3.19 8.21 14.77
N GLU A 468 -4.50 8.10 14.64
CA GLU A 468 -5.23 6.83 14.50
C GLU A 468 -4.88 5.81 15.61
N ALA A 469 -4.79 6.31 16.84
CA ALA A 469 -4.40 5.56 18.04
C ALA A 469 -5.25 4.31 18.34
N HIS A 470 -6.41 4.16 17.70
CA HIS A 470 -7.25 2.97 17.82
C HIS A 470 -6.57 1.70 17.26
N HIS A 471 -5.56 1.84 16.40
CA HIS A 471 -4.73 0.74 15.90
C HIS A 471 -3.49 0.45 16.75
N PHE A 472 -3.17 1.31 17.72
CA PHE A 472 -1.87 1.28 18.39
C PHE A 472 -1.61 -0.04 19.15
N GLU A 473 -2.64 -0.58 19.82
CA GLU A 473 -2.56 -1.89 20.51
C GLU A 473 -2.33 -3.05 19.54
N GLU A 474 -3.05 -3.08 18.41
CA GLU A 474 -2.90 -4.13 17.40
C GLU A 474 -1.50 -4.10 16.79
N VAL A 475 -0.97 -2.91 16.48
CA VAL A 475 0.39 -2.75 15.94
C VAL A 475 1.44 -3.17 16.97
N ALA A 476 1.24 -2.83 18.25
CA ALA A 476 2.11 -3.25 19.34
C ALA A 476 2.16 -4.79 19.45
N SER A 477 0.98 -5.43 19.48
CA SER A 477 0.83 -6.88 19.54
C SER A 477 1.52 -7.57 18.36
N LYS A 478 1.37 -7.07 17.13
CA LYS A 478 2.08 -7.61 15.95
C LYS A 478 3.60 -7.44 16.04
N HIS A 479 4.08 -6.27 16.48
CA HIS A 479 5.52 -6.02 16.60
C HIS A 479 6.18 -6.77 17.75
N LEU A 480 5.42 -7.04 18.82
CA LEU A 480 5.85 -7.87 19.94
C LEU A 480 5.76 -9.36 19.61
N GLY A 481 4.87 -9.74 18.70
CA GLY A 481 4.75 -11.09 18.17
C GLY A 481 5.94 -11.55 17.33
N ILE A 482 5.93 -12.86 17.07
CA ILE A 482 6.89 -13.59 16.26
C ILE A 482 6.12 -14.24 15.12
N GLU A 483 6.61 -14.06 13.90
CA GLU A 483 6.08 -14.69 12.71
C GLU A 483 7.20 -15.37 11.92
N VAL A 484 6.97 -16.61 11.51
CA VAL A 484 7.87 -17.38 10.64
C VAL A 484 7.09 -17.82 9.41
N MET A 485 7.48 -17.29 8.25
CA MET A 485 6.87 -17.63 6.96
C MET A 485 7.77 -18.61 6.18
N TYR A 486 7.16 -19.52 5.40
CA TYR A 486 7.90 -20.40 4.47
C TYR A 486 8.91 -19.65 3.60
N GLY A 487 8.45 -18.57 2.94
CA GLY A 487 9.27 -17.80 2.01
C GLY A 487 10.43 -17.05 2.66
N ALA A 488 10.31 -16.67 3.94
CA ALA A 488 11.40 -15.99 4.66
C ALA A 488 12.58 -16.94 4.88
N PHE A 489 12.30 -18.18 5.31
CA PHE A 489 13.32 -19.20 5.53
C PHE A 489 14.01 -19.61 4.22
N VAL A 490 13.21 -19.96 3.20
CA VAL A 490 13.76 -20.38 1.89
C VAL A 490 14.47 -19.22 1.18
N GLY A 491 13.91 -18.01 1.23
CA GLY A 491 14.53 -16.83 0.62
C GLY A 491 15.89 -16.50 1.23
N THR A 492 16.01 -16.59 2.56
CA THR A 492 17.28 -16.36 3.26
C THR A 492 18.33 -17.42 2.91
N LEU A 493 17.91 -18.69 2.79
CA LEU A 493 18.78 -19.76 2.29
C LEU A 493 19.19 -19.53 0.83
N TRP A 494 18.27 -19.08 -0.03
CA TRP A 494 18.55 -18.75 -1.43
C TRP A 494 19.54 -17.60 -1.61
N TRP A 495 19.56 -16.62 -0.70
CA TRP A 495 20.60 -15.59 -0.71
C TRP A 495 21.99 -16.20 -0.50
N LEU A 496 22.14 -17.18 0.39
CA LEU A 496 23.41 -17.88 0.57
C LEU A 496 23.76 -18.76 -0.63
N TYR A 497 22.80 -19.55 -1.13
CA TYR A 497 22.98 -20.48 -2.23
C TYR A 497 21.70 -20.59 -3.08
N LYS A 498 21.78 -20.20 -4.34
CA LYS A 498 20.69 -20.36 -5.32
C LYS A 498 20.85 -21.64 -6.12
N ASP A 499 22.07 -21.89 -6.58
CA ASP A 499 22.52 -23.14 -7.19
C ASP A 499 24.02 -23.36 -6.92
N SER A 500 24.65 -24.33 -7.59
CA SER A 500 26.07 -24.63 -7.39
C SER A 500 27.02 -23.51 -7.86
N ARG A 501 26.53 -22.50 -8.57
CA ARG A 501 27.30 -21.39 -9.15
C ARG A 501 26.81 -20.01 -8.73
N ASN A 502 25.55 -19.89 -8.32
CA ASN A 502 24.88 -18.65 -8.00
C ASN A 502 24.52 -18.58 -6.51
N GLY A 503 24.69 -17.39 -5.90
CA GLY A 503 24.47 -17.14 -4.48
C GLY A 503 25.66 -16.44 -3.83
N GLN A 504 25.47 -15.93 -2.61
CA GLN A 504 26.53 -15.22 -1.89
C GLN A 504 27.73 -16.13 -1.57
N LEU A 505 27.51 -17.40 -1.18
CA LEU A 505 28.60 -18.33 -0.83
C LEU A 505 29.41 -18.76 -2.07
N PRO A 506 28.81 -19.19 -3.20
CA PRO A 506 29.56 -19.46 -4.42
C PRO A 506 30.35 -18.24 -4.93
N LEU A 507 29.77 -17.04 -4.84
CA LEU A 507 30.44 -15.80 -5.24
C LEU A 507 31.65 -15.50 -4.34
N LEU A 508 31.49 -15.63 -3.02
CA LEU A 508 32.59 -15.48 -2.08
C LEU A 508 33.67 -16.54 -2.32
N SER A 509 33.30 -17.81 -2.51
CA SER A 509 34.23 -18.90 -2.83
C SER A 509 35.03 -18.61 -4.12
N SER A 510 34.37 -18.11 -5.17
CA SER A 510 35.03 -17.71 -6.43
C SER A 510 35.97 -16.51 -6.27
N LYS A 511 35.62 -15.52 -5.44
CA LYS A 511 36.52 -14.37 -5.17
C LYS A 511 37.71 -14.77 -4.30
N LEU A 512 37.50 -15.61 -3.28
CA LEU A 512 38.56 -16.07 -2.38
C LEU A 512 39.54 -17.01 -3.07
N SER A 513 39.08 -17.87 -3.98
CA SER A 513 39.94 -18.74 -4.78
C SER A 513 40.81 -17.98 -5.79
N LYS A 514 40.39 -16.77 -6.19
CA LYS A 514 41.15 -15.86 -7.06
C LYS A 514 42.07 -14.90 -6.29
N ALA A 515 41.88 -14.74 -4.99
CA ALA A 515 42.76 -13.93 -4.15
C ALA A 515 44.05 -14.71 -3.88
N ASP A 516 45.21 -14.12 -4.20
CA ASP A 516 46.51 -14.79 -4.10
C ASP A 516 46.80 -15.31 -2.66
N GLY A 517 46.90 -16.64 -2.49
CA GLY A 517 47.43 -17.29 -1.28
C GLY A 517 46.78 -18.63 -0.87
N ASP A 518 47.54 -19.49 -0.17
CA ASP A 518 47.11 -20.81 0.31
C ASP A 518 45.85 -20.77 1.20
N LYS A 519 45.67 -19.67 1.96
CA LYS A 519 44.50 -19.49 2.84
C LYS A 519 43.20 -19.27 2.06
N GLY A 520 43.24 -18.59 0.92
CA GLY A 520 42.06 -18.36 0.09
C GLY A 520 41.45 -19.68 -0.41
N LEU A 521 42.30 -20.63 -0.77
CA LEU A 521 41.91 -21.98 -1.17
C LEU A 521 41.29 -22.76 0.01
N ILE A 522 41.86 -22.65 1.21
CA ILE A 522 41.32 -23.31 2.41
C ILE A 522 39.92 -22.78 2.74
N TRP A 523 39.72 -21.46 2.71
CA TRP A 523 38.39 -20.88 2.97
C TRP A 523 37.36 -21.30 1.92
N SER A 524 37.75 -21.32 0.64
CA SER A 524 36.91 -21.80 -0.46
C SER A 524 36.48 -23.26 -0.24
N GLN A 525 37.41 -24.15 0.14
CA GLN A 525 37.09 -25.54 0.47
C GLN A 525 36.13 -25.66 1.67
N VAL A 526 36.31 -24.84 2.70
CA VAL A 526 35.41 -24.84 3.87
C VAL A 526 34.00 -24.41 3.46
N LEU A 527 33.86 -23.38 2.62
CA LEU A 527 32.56 -22.95 2.09
C LEU A 527 31.87 -24.06 1.30
N ASP A 528 32.61 -24.78 0.46
CA ASP A 528 32.06 -25.87 -0.35
C ASP A 528 31.51 -27.03 0.50
N THR A 529 32.08 -27.28 1.70
CA THR A 529 31.57 -28.30 2.63
C THR A 529 30.24 -27.94 3.29
N MET A 530 29.86 -26.65 3.32
CA MET A 530 28.64 -26.20 3.98
C MET A 530 27.41 -26.34 3.08
N LEU A 531 27.58 -26.24 1.76
CA LEU A 531 26.49 -26.23 0.79
C LEU A 531 25.60 -27.49 0.85
N PRO A 532 26.13 -28.73 0.97
CA PRO A 532 25.30 -29.92 1.15
C PRO A 532 24.43 -29.88 2.42
N VAL A 533 24.96 -29.30 3.51
CA VAL A 533 24.23 -29.22 4.79
C VAL A 533 23.09 -28.22 4.69
N LEU A 534 23.31 -27.08 4.03
CA LEU A 534 22.26 -26.08 3.80
C LEU A 534 21.13 -26.63 2.91
N LEU A 535 21.46 -27.41 1.88
CA LEU A 535 20.48 -28.12 1.06
C LEU A 535 19.64 -29.10 1.90
N GLN A 536 20.28 -29.87 2.77
CA GLN A 536 19.58 -30.78 3.68
C GLN A 536 18.63 -30.03 4.64
N ILE A 537 19.07 -28.91 5.22
CA ILE A 537 18.23 -28.08 6.09
C ILE A 537 16.99 -27.57 5.34
N LYS A 538 17.13 -27.21 4.07
CA LYS A 538 16.01 -26.78 3.22
C LYS A 538 15.04 -27.92 2.92
N GLU A 539 15.53 -29.13 2.69
CA GLU A 539 14.70 -30.33 2.53
C GLU A 539 13.92 -30.64 3.82
N GLU A 540 14.57 -30.55 4.98
CA GLU A 540 13.92 -30.75 6.29
C GLU A 540 12.88 -29.65 6.59
N TRP A 541 13.14 -28.41 6.17
CA TRP A 541 12.15 -27.33 6.24
C TRP A 541 10.94 -27.59 5.35
N ASP A 542 11.17 -28.02 4.10
CA ASP A 542 10.09 -28.40 3.18
C ASP A 542 9.24 -29.54 3.79
N GLU A 543 9.88 -30.56 4.38
CA GLU A 543 9.20 -31.67 5.07
C GLU A 543 8.39 -31.19 6.30
N LEU A 544 8.99 -30.37 7.16
CA LEU A 544 8.32 -29.83 8.36
C LEU A 544 7.08 -29.03 7.97
N THR A 545 7.20 -28.15 6.97
CA THR A 545 6.09 -27.30 6.50
C THR A 545 5.00 -28.10 5.79
N ASP A 546 5.36 -29.17 5.06
CA ASP A 546 4.39 -30.12 4.50
C ASP A 546 3.57 -30.80 5.60
N LEU A 547 4.22 -31.30 6.65
CA LEU A 547 3.53 -31.98 7.76
C LEU A 547 2.66 -31.01 8.57
N LEU A 548 3.14 -29.78 8.81
CA LEU A 548 2.35 -28.73 9.45
C LEU A 548 1.14 -28.33 8.60
N TYR A 549 1.29 -28.24 7.27
CA TYR A 549 0.17 -27.96 6.37
C TYR A 549 -0.85 -29.11 6.35
N GLN A 550 -0.40 -30.36 6.38
CA GLN A 550 -1.31 -31.52 6.50
C GLN A 550 -2.10 -31.47 7.81
N LEU A 551 -1.44 -31.16 8.93
CA LEU A 551 -2.08 -30.97 10.22
C LEU A 551 -3.13 -29.86 10.16
N LEU A 552 -2.76 -28.70 9.59
CA LEU A 552 -3.67 -27.57 9.41
C LEU A 552 -4.88 -27.96 8.54
N SER A 553 -4.67 -28.60 7.39
CA SER A 553 -5.75 -28.98 6.47
C SER A 553 -6.71 -30.04 7.01
N THR A 554 -6.24 -30.93 7.89
CA THR A 554 -7.09 -31.96 8.51
C THR A 554 -7.88 -31.45 9.70
N ARG A 555 -7.42 -30.38 10.36
CA ARG A 555 -8.03 -29.84 11.58
C ARG A 555 -8.66 -28.47 11.43
N SER A 556 -8.44 -27.78 10.31
CA SER A 556 -9.11 -26.53 10.00
C SER A 556 -10.61 -26.79 9.88
N ASP A 557 -11.38 -26.18 10.77
CA ASP A 557 -12.83 -26.17 10.63
C ASP A 557 -13.19 -25.34 9.37
N PRO A 558 -14.06 -25.83 8.46
CA PRO A 558 -14.53 -25.05 7.32
C PRO A 558 -15.12 -23.69 7.73
N SER A 559 -15.60 -23.54 8.97
CA SER A 559 -16.10 -22.29 9.54
C SER A 559 -15.01 -21.34 10.07
N GLN A 560 -13.76 -21.80 10.19
CA GLN A 560 -12.59 -21.01 10.62
C GLN A 560 -11.78 -20.44 9.44
N GLN A 561 -12.24 -20.61 8.21
CA GLN A 561 -11.61 -19.98 7.05
C GLN A 561 -11.72 -18.46 7.14
N THR A 562 -10.58 -17.76 7.05
CA THR A 562 -10.56 -16.28 7.06
C THR A 562 -11.07 -15.72 5.73
N GLU A 563 -11.20 -14.38 5.66
CA GLU A 563 -11.74 -13.66 4.51
C GLU A 563 -11.05 -14.00 3.17
N GLY A 564 -9.81 -14.50 3.17
CA GLY A 564 -9.08 -14.94 1.97
C GLY A 564 -9.18 -16.42 1.60
N GLY A 565 -9.94 -17.23 2.35
CA GLY A 565 -9.90 -18.70 2.22
C GLY A 565 -8.64 -19.32 2.82
N GLN A 566 -7.96 -18.62 3.73
CA GLN A 566 -6.84 -19.18 4.46
C GLN A 566 -7.36 -20.10 5.57
N LEU A 567 -6.66 -21.21 5.76
CA LEU A 567 -6.88 -22.14 6.85
C LEU A 567 -6.18 -21.59 8.09
N VAL A 568 -6.86 -21.63 9.25
CA VAL A 568 -6.31 -21.18 10.53
C VAL A 568 -6.48 -22.28 11.56
N TYR A 569 -5.45 -22.54 12.37
CA TYR A 569 -5.51 -23.51 13.47
C TYR A 569 -4.72 -23.04 14.68
N ARG A 570 -5.42 -22.83 15.80
CA ARG A 570 -4.81 -22.43 17.09
C ARG A 570 -4.21 -23.63 17.82
N LEU A 571 -2.98 -23.48 18.28
CA LEU A 571 -2.28 -24.45 19.12
C LEU A 571 -2.46 -24.10 20.59
N LYS A 572 -2.77 -25.11 21.42
CA LYS A 572 -2.85 -24.97 22.89
C LYS A 572 -1.83 -25.91 23.52
N LYS A 573 -1.08 -25.43 24.51
CA LYS A 573 -0.02 -26.19 25.19
C LYS A 573 -0.52 -27.50 25.80
N ASP A 574 -1.73 -27.48 26.34
CA ASP A 574 -2.38 -28.62 26.99
C ASP A 574 -3.12 -29.55 26.00
N ASP A 575 -3.26 -29.15 24.73
CA ASP A 575 -3.99 -29.90 23.70
C ASP A 575 -3.17 -29.91 22.40
N LYS A 576 -2.00 -30.56 22.46
CA LYS A 576 -1.11 -30.69 21.31
C LYS A 576 -1.67 -31.71 20.31
N PRO A 577 -1.53 -31.46 18.99
CA PRO A 577 -1.96 -32.42 17.97
C PRO A 577 -1.26 -33.79 18.08
N PRO A 578 -1.91 -34.90 17.70
CA PRO A 578 -1.26 -36.20 17.60
C PRO A 578 -0.06 -36.14 16.65
N SER A 579 1.05 -36.76 17.01
CA SER A 579 2.34 -36.71 16.27
C SER A 579 3.10 -35.38 16.36
N TRP A 580 2.71 -34.43 17.23
CA TRP A 580 3.51 -33.22 17.47
C TRP A 580 4.94 -33.54 17.92
N ASP A 581 5.14 -34.61 18.68
CA ASP A 581 6.48 -35.08 19.10
C ASP A 581 7.40 -35.40 17.91
N LYS A 582 6.84 -35.89 16.79
CA LYS A 582 7.63 -36.14 15.56
C LYS A 582 8.08 -34.83 14.91
N LEU A 583 7.21 -33.81 14.93
CA LEU A 583 7.53 -32.48 14.41
C LEU A 583 8.58 -31.80 15.28
N LEU A 584 8.51 -31.96 16.60
CA LEU A 584 9.54 -31.47 17.53
C LEU A 584 10.90 -32.10 17.26
N VAL A 585 10.97 -33.42 17.06
CA VAL A 585 12.24 -34.09 16.72
C VAL A 585 12.82 -33.58 15.40
N LEU A 586 11.98 -33.34 14.39
CA LEU A 586 12.43 -32.78 13.10
C LEU A 586 12.98 -31.35 13.28
N GLU A 587 12.28 -30.50 14.03
CA GLU A 587 12.74 -29.14 14.34
C GLU A 587 14.04 -29.15 15.15
N GLU A 588 14.16 -29.98 16.19
CA GLU A 588 15.38 -30.08 17.00
C GLU A 588 16.60 -30.48 16.16
N ASN A 589 16.42 -31.42 15.22
CA ASN A 589 17.49 -31.80 14.29
C ASN A 589 17.91 -30.63 13.39
N MET A 590 16.93 -29.90 12.84
CA MET A 590 17.20 -28.69 12.06
C MET A 590 17.92 -27.63 12.89
N TYR A 591 17.47 -27.38 14.11
CA TYR A 591 18.05 -26.42 15.04
C TYR A 591 19.54 -26.72 15.28
N LEU A 592 19.88 -27.98 15.55
CA LEU A 592 21.26 -28.42 15.78
C LEU A 592 22.14 -28.24 14.52
N LYS A 593 21.67 -28.70 13.35
CA LYS A 593 22.43 -28.58 12.09
C LYS A 593 22.65 -27.13 11.70
N LEU A 594 21.61 -26.32 11.77
CA LEU A 594 21.68 -24.90 11.45
C LEU A 594 22.62 -24.18 12.42
N SER A 595 22.56 -24.49 13.73
CA SER A 595 23.50 -23.96 14.72
C SER A 595 24.95 -24.30 14.41
N GLU A 596 25.24 -25.52 13.98
CA GLU A 596 26.59 -25.96 13.64
C GLU A 596 27.13 -25.23 12.40
N VAL A 597 26.32 -25.14 11.33
CA VAL A 597 26.72 -24.47 10.09
C VAL A 597 26.93 -22.98 10.30
N LEU A 598 25.99 -22.29 10.96
CA LEU A 598 26.10 -20.85 11.21
C LEU A 598 27.34 -20.52 12.04
N LYS A 599 27.66 -21.33 13.06
CA LYS A 599 28.86 -21.14 13.87
C LYS A 599 30.16 -21.30 13.06
N LYS A 600 30.20 -22.27 12.14
CA LYS A 600 31.36 -22.45 11.24
C LYS A 600 31.48 -21.27 10.27
N LEU A 601 30.35 -20.80 9.73
CA LEU A 601 30.30 -19.69 8.79
C LEU A 601 30.72 -18.37 9.45
N ASP A 602 30.23 -18.06 10.65
CA ASP A 602 30.66 -16.88 11.43
C ASP A 602 32.17 -16.87 11.69
N LYS A 603 32.73 -18.03 12.05
CA LYS A 603 34.18 -18.15 12.28
C LYS A 603 34.96 -17.83 11.00
N LEU A 604 34.53 -18.38 9.86
CA LEU A 604 35.16 -18.13 8.56
C LEU A 604 35.03 -16.66 8.15
N LEU A 605 33.83 -16.07 8.27
CA LEU A 605 33.59 -14.68 7.89
C LEU A 605 34.43 -13.70 8.70
N ASN A 606 34.58 -13.93 10.01
CA ASN A 606 35.46 -13.13 10.86
C ASN A 606 36.92 -13.27 10.44
N GLU A 607 37.39 -14.49 10.13
CA GLU A 607 38.76 -14.71 9.66
C GLU A 607 39.04 -14.01 8.32
N VAL A 608 38.10 -14.12 7.36
CA VAL A 608 38.21 -13.43 6.06
C VAL A 608 38.19 -11.92 6.26
N LYS A 609 37.31 -11.40 7.11
CA LYS A 609 37.22 -9.96 7.41
C LYS A 609 38.51 -9.39 7.98
N ASP A 610 39.19 -10.14 8.85
CA ASP A 610 40.43 -9.71 9.49
C ASP A 610 41.64 -9.77 8.55
N GLN A 611 41.61 -10.64 7.53
CA GLN A 611 42.76 -10.92 6.67
C GLN A 611 42.65 -10.40 5.23
N GLN A 612 41.45 -10.02 4.77
CA GLN A 612 41.21 -9.48 3.42
C GLN A 612 40.79 -8.01 3.48
N GLU A 613 41.55 -7.16 2.81
CA GLU A 613 41.30 -5.71 2.74
C GLU A 613 40.54 -5.28 1.47
N VAL A 614 40.25 -6.23 0.56
CA VAL A 614 39.53 -5.93 -0.69
C VAL A 614 38.08 -5.53 -0.37
N LEU A 615 37.72 -4.26 -0.66
CA LEU A 615 36.39 -3.69 -0.38
C LEU A 615 35.24 -4.56 -0.91
N ASP A 616 35.42 -5.12 -2.11
CA ASP A 616 34.47 -6.01 -2.76
C ASP A 616 34.22 -7.32 -1.99
N VAL A 617 35.25 -7.84 -1.33
CA VAL A 617 35.16 -9.03 -0.46
C VAL A 617 34.56 -8.63 0.88
N GLN A 618 34.98 -7.50 1.47
CA GLN A 618 34.42 -7.00 2.72
C GLN A 618 32.92 -6.70 2.63
N GLY A 619 32.47 -6.16 1.49
CA GLY A 619 31.06 -5.97 1.17
C GLY A 619 30.29 -7.28 1.21
N LEU A 620 30.76 -8.29 0.47
CA LEU A 620 30.13 -9.61 0.45
C LEU A 620 30.17 -10.31 1.82
N VAL A 621 31.27 -10.23 2.56
CA VAL A 621 31.37 -10.78 3.91
C VAL A 621 30.34 -10.15 4.83
N THR A 622 30.16 -8.83 4.75
CA THR A 622 29.13 -8.12 5.54
C THR A 622 27.73 -8.55 5.12
N ASP A 623 27.46 -8.69 3.82
CA ASP A 623 26.18 -9.16 3.30
C ASP A 623 25.85 -10.56 3.82
N ILE A 624 26.82 -11.49 3.78
CA ILE A 624 26.66 -12.86 4.27
C ILE A 624 26.51 -12.88 5.79
N SER A 625 27.31 -12.10 6.54
CA SER A 625 27.15 -11.97 7.99
C SER A 625 25.75 -11.51 8.36
N GLY A 626 25.15 -10.65 7.53
CA GLY A 626 23.78 -10.24 7.74
C GLY A 626 22.76 -11.35 7.49
N THR A 627 22.91 -12.10 6.39
CA THR A 627 22.12 -13.30 6.12
C THR A 627 22.24 -14.34 7.24
N VAL A 628 23.42 -14.52 7.83
CA VAL A 628 23.68 -15.42 8.97
C VAL A 628 22.92 -15.01 10.22
N LYS A 629 22.88 -13.71 10.54
CA LYS A 629 22.09 -13.19 11.67
C LYS A 629 20.60 -13.44 11.48
N GLU A 630 20.08 -13.24 10.27
CA GLU A 630 18.68 -13.51 9.99
C GLU A 630 18.35 -15.01 10.11
N LEU A 631 19.26 -15.90 9.69
CA LEU A 631 19.09 -17.35 9.92
C LEU A 631 19.11 -17.72 11.41
N TYR A 632 19.96 -17.08 12.23
CA TYR A 632 19.90 -17.24 13.69
C TYR A 632 18.53 -16.84 14.25
N ARG A 633 18.01 -15.69 13.82
CA ARG A 633 16.70 -15.19 14.24
C ARG A 633 15.57 -16.14 13.83
N LEU A 634 15.57 -16.59 12.57
CA LEU A 634 14.56 -17.53 12.06
C LEU A 634 14.62 -18.88 12.79
N ARG A 635 15.82 -19.38 13.08
CA ARG A 635 16.04 -20.59 13.89
C ARG A 635 15.40 -20.44 15.28
N ASP A 636 15.71 -19.34 15.97
CA ASP A 636 15.25 -19.12 17.35
C ASP A 636 13.74 -18.88 17.41
N ASN A 637 13.19 -18.17 16.43
CA ASN A 637 11.76 -17.95 16.29
C ASN A 637 10.99 -19.25 16.02
N LEU A 638 11.52 -20.11 15.14
CA LEU A 638 10.94 -21.42 14.86
C LEU A 638 10.92 -22.28 16.12
N HIS A 639 12.05 -22.32 16.84
CA HIS A 639 12.15 -23.06 18.10
C HIS A 639 11.17 -22.56 19.16
N PHE A 640 11.07 -21.24 19.33
CA PHE A 640 10.13 -20.61 20.26
C PHE A 640 8.67 -20.99 19.97
N PHE A 641 8.28 -20.98 18.69
CA PHE A 641 6.94 -21.39 18.26
C PHE A 641 6.70 -22.88 18.52
N MET A 642 7.62 -23.75 18.13
CA MET A 642 7.44 -25.20 18.22
C MET A 642 7.40 -25.70 19.67
N ALA A 643 8.18 -25.08 20.55
CA ALA A 643 8.26 -25.44 21.96
C ALA A 643 7.08 -24.91 22.81
N LEU A 644 6.32 -23.91 22.34
CA LEU A 644 5.17 -23.33 23.06
C LEU A 644 5.51 -22.93 24.51
N THR A 645 6.60 -22.19 24.69
CA THR A 645 7.26 -22.00 25.99
C THR A 645 6.56 -21.00 26.92
N ASP A 646 5.82 -20.02 26.40
CA ASP A 646 5.24 -18.92 27.18
C ASP A 646 3.70 -18.96 27.17
N ASP A 647 3.09 -19.08 28.36
CA ASP A 647 1.63 -19.14 28.52
C ASP A 647 0.95 -17.78 28.31
N ASN A 648 1.71 -16.69 28.27
CA ASN A 648 1.22 -15.35 27.92
C ASN A 648 1.13 -15.12 26.41
N TYR A 649 1.56 -16.09 25.59
CA TYR A 649 1.47 -16.03 24.13
C TYR A 649 0.34 -16.93 23.61
N VAL A 650 -0.25 -16.51 22.49
CA VAL A 650 -1.11 -17.34 21.68
C VAL A 650 -0.37 -17.78 20.43
N TYR A 651 -0.48 -19.07 20.10
CA TYR A 651 0.23 -19.72 19.00
C TYR A 651 -0.76 -20.27 17.98
N TRP A 652 -0.55 -20.03 16.69
CA TRP A 652 -1.40 -20.61 15.64
C TRP A 652 -0.68 -20.72 14.30
N LEU A 653 -1.25 -21.55 13.43
CA LEU A 653 -0.83 -21.77 12.06
C LEU A 653 -1.83 -21.11 11.10
N GLU A 654 -1.33 -20.46 10.05
CA GLU A 654 -2.12 -20.00 8.91
C GLU A 654 -1.54 -20.53 7.60
N ALA A 655 -2.39 -20.83 6.62
CA ALA A 655 -1.95 -21.12 5.26
C ALA A 655 -3.01 -20.75 4.23
N GLY A 656 -2.57 -20.30 3.05
CA GLY A 656 -3.44 -20.05 1.92
C GLY A 656 -3.87 -21.32 1.19
N THR A 657 -4.57 -21.16 0.07
CA THR A 657 -4.95 -22.26 -0.82
C THR A 657 -3.75 -22.89 -1.55
N SER A 658 -2.59 -22.23 -1.53
CA SER A 658 -1.35 -22.66 -2.17
C SER A 658 -0.50 -23.53 -1.25
N LYS A 659 -0.91 -24.79 -1.02
CA LYS A 659 -0.18 -25.90 -0.34
C LYS A 659 0.78 -25.46 0.81
N ASN A 660 1.84 -26.21 1.04
CA ASN A 660 2.85 -26.00 2.08
C ASN A 660 3.59 -24.65 1.99
N LYS A 661 3.81 -24.14 0.77
CA LYS A 661 4.58 -22.89 0.54
C LYS A 661 3.90 -21.63 1.05
N SER A 662 2.66 -21.74 1.53
CA SER A 662 1.90 -20.64 2.09
C SER A 662 1.79 -20.66 3.61
N ILE A 663 2.49 -21.60 4.28
CA ILE A 663 2.37 -21.72 5.73
C ILE A 663 3.06 -20.57 6.48
N GLN A 664 2.39 -20.14 7.55
CA GLN A 664 2.82 -19.10 8.48
C GLN A 664 2.63 -19.62 9.90
N LEU A 665 3.66 -19.44 10.73
CA LEU A 665 3.69 -19.81 12.14
C LEU A 665 3.69 -18.51 12.94
N ILE A 666 2.64 -18.28 13.74
CA ILE A 666 2.42 -16.99 14.39
C ILE A 666 2.29 -17.16 15.91
N SER A 667 3.07 -16.38 16.66
CA SER A 667 3.04 -16.27 18.12
C SER A 667 2.84 -14.82 18.52
N VAL A 668 1.79 -14.47 19.27
CA VAL A 668 1.52 -13.08 19.69
C VAL A 668 1.20 -13.03 21.19
N PRO A 669 1.70 -12.04 21.95
CA PRO A 669 1.32 -11.86 23.35
C PRO A 669 -0.19 -11.60 23.48
N ILE A 670 -0.82 -12.22 24.48
CA ILE A 670 -2.27 -12.09 24.73
C ILE A 670 -2.64 -10.68 25.20
N ASP A 671 -1.79 -10.08 26.02
CA ASP A 671 -1.96 -8.74 26.57
C ASP A 671 -0.64 -7.97 26.55
N VAL A 672 -0.64 -6.83 25.86
CA VAL A 672 0.52 -5.93 25.72
C VAL A 672 0.42 -4.71 26.63
N SER A 673 -0.71 -4.52 27.30
CA SER A 673 -0.97 -3.33 28.13
C SER A 673 0.09 -3.08 29.20
N PRO A 674 0.64 -4.08 29.93
CA PRO A 674 1.66 -3.81 30.95
C PRO A 674 2.98 -3.34 30.34
N MET A 675 3.37 -3.92 29.20
CA MET A 675 4.60 -3.54 28.50
C MET A 675 4.49 -2.13 27.94
N LEU A 676 3.33 -1.75 27.40
CA LEU A 676 3.09 -0.38 26.92
C LEU A 676 3.11 0.63 28.06
N GLN A 677 2.50 0.30 29.20
CA GLN A 677 2.51 1.19 30.35
C GLN A 677 3.95 1.47 30.83
N GLU A 678 4.70 0.42 31.17
CA GLU A 678 6.03 0.51 31.79
C GLU A 678 7.10 1.03 30.80
N HIS A 679 7.19 0.44 29.62
CA HIS A 679 8.29 0.69 28.70
C HIS A 679 8.03 1.83 27.71
N PHE A 680 6.76 2.25 27.55
CA PHE A 680 6.40 3.26 26.57
C PHE A 680 5.78 4.50 27.20
N PHE A 681 4.65 4.42 27.92
CA PHE A 681 3.95 5.61 28.42
C PHE A 681 4.67 6.28 29.60
N GLU A 682 5.11 5.51 30.60
CA GLU A 682 5.81 6.04 31.79
C GLU A 682 7.15 6.70 31.44
N ALA A 683 7.78 6.30 30.34
CA ALA A 683 9.03 6.87 29.85
C ALA A 683 8.87 8.24 29.15
N LYS A 684 7.63 8.76 29.00
CA LYS A 684 7.33 9.98 28.22
C LYS A 684 6.77 11.10 29.09
N ASP A 685 7.13 12.33 28.73
CA ASP A 685 6.65 13.53 29.41
C ASP A 685 5.22 13.86 28.92
N SER A 686 4.89 13.68 27.64
CA SER A 686 3.51 13.86 27.15
C SER A 686 3.25 13.00 25.91
N VAL A 687 2.06 12.41 25.83
CA VAL A 687 1.62 11.58 24.71
C VAL A 687 0.19 11.94 24.36
N ILE A 688 -0.02 12.41 23.13
CA ILE A 688 -1.32 12.79 22.60
C ILE A 688 -1.82 11.64 21.73
N LEU A 689 -2.90 10.99 22.14
CA LEU A 689 -3.56 9.93 21.38
C LEU A 689 -4.82 10.50 20.74
N THR A 690 -4.87 10.50 19.41
CA THR A 690 -6.02 11.02 18.65
C THR A 690 -6.50 10.02 17.62
N SER A 691 -7.81 10.00 17.38
CA SER A 691 -8.46 9.17 16.36
C SER A 691 -9.91 9.64 16.18
N ALA A 692 -10.51 9.26 15.04
CA ALA A 692 -11.95 9.48 14.82
C ALA A 692 -12.84 8.75 15.84
N THR A 693 -12.34 7.64 16.38
CA THR A 693 -13.14 6.67 17.12
C THR A 693 -12.28 6.02 18.21
N LEU A 694 -12.42 6.50 19.44
CA LEU A 694 -11.73 5.97 20.64
C LEU A 694 -12.72 5.60 21.76
N SER A 695 -13.87 6.28 21.81
CA SER A 695 -14.86 6.12 22.85
C SER A 695 -15.99 5.17 22.46
N VAL A 696 -16.48 4.43 23.45
CA VAL A 696 -17.68 3.58 23.37
C VAL A 696 -18.64 4.03 24.46
N GLY A 697 -19.86 4.40 24.09
CA GLY A 697 -20.84 4.91 25.06
C GLY A 697 -20.38 6.18 25.79
N LYS A 698 -19.60 7.04 25.12
CA LYS A 698 -18.97 8.26 25.68
C LYS A 698 -17.94 8.01 26.79
N SER A 699 -17.43 6.79 26.90
CA SER A 699 -16.31 6.45 27.79
C SER A 699 -15.10 6.00 26.98
N PHE A 700 -13.90 6.36 27.46
CA PHE A 700 -12.60 5.93 26.94
C PHE A 700 -12.05 4.70 27.66
N ASP A 701 -12.77 4.14 28.65
CA ASP A 701 -12.30 3.06 29.51
C ASP A 701 -11.79 1.85 28.72
N TYR A 702 -12.51 1.46 27.65
CA TYR A 702 -12.11 0.33 26.81
C TYR A 702 -10.70 0.53 26.21
N THR A 703 -10.46 1.69 25.58
CA THR A 703 -9.17 1.97 24.96
C THR A 703 -8.07 2.18 26.00
N CYS A 704 -8.39 2.80 27.14
CA CYS A 704 -7.45 2.96 28.25
C CYS A 704 -7.02 1.59 28.81
N GLU A 705 -7.97 0.67 29.05
CA GLU A 705 -7.70 -0.71 29.48
C GLU A 705 -6.81 -1.45 28.48
N GLN A 706 -7.06 -1.33 27.16
CA GLN A 706 -6.23 -1.97 26.14
C GLN A 706 -4.79 -1.42 26.06
N LEU A 707 -4.59 -0.15 26.41
CA LEU A 707 -3.28 0.52 26.34
C LEU A 707 -2.51 0.51 27.67
N GLY A 708 -3.13 0.02 28.75
CA GLY A 708 -2.53 0.05 30.09
C GLY A 708 -2.55 1.45 30.73
N LEU A 709 -3.43 2.34 30.26
CA LEU A 709 -3.56 3.69 30.78
C LEU A 709 -4.63 3.75 31.89
N LYS A 710 -4.32 4.46 32.97
CA LYS A 710 -5.22 4.61 34.12
C LYS A 710 -5.93 5.95 34.10
N THR A 711 -7.25 5.95 34.31
CA THR A 711 -8.11 7.15 34.26
C THR A 711 -8.52 7.70 35.63
N ASN A 712 -8.39 6.90 36.70
CA ASN A 712 -9.05 7.17 38.00
C ASN A 712 -8.10 7.25 39.20
N GLU A 713 -6.79 7.37 39.00
CA GLU A 713 -5.83 7.58 40.10
C GLU A 713 -5.59 9.09 40.29
N PRO A 714 -5.48 9.62 41.53
CA PRO A 714 -5.20 11.04 41.79
C PRO A 714 -3.91 11.55 41.16
N GLU A 715 -2.99 10.63 40.84
CA GLU A 715 -1.69 10.87 40.17
C GLU A 715 -1.73 10.48 38.68
N ALA A 716 -2.90 10.14 38.12
CA ALA A 716 -3.02 9.73 36.73
C ALA A 716 -2.69 10.90 35.80
N LYS A 717 -1.63 10.70 35.01
CA LYS A 717 -1.13 11.64 33.99
C LYS A 717 -2.03 11.75 32.76
N LEU A 718 -3.26 11.21 32.76
CA LEU A 718 -4.12 11.13 31.58
C LEU A 718 -5.35 12.05 31.67
N LYS A 719 -5.50 12.93 30.68
CA LYS A 719 -6.74 13.66 30.40
C LYS A 719 -7.48 13.02 29.22
N THR A 720 -8.81 12.99 29.28
CA THR A 720 -9.65 12.49 28.18
C THR A 720 -10.62 13.57 27.68
N VAL A 721 -10.74 13.71 26.36
CA VAL A 721 -11.58 14.74 25.72
C VAL A 721 -12.33 14.14 24.54
N GLN A 722 -13.65 14.31 24.49
CA GLN A 722 -14.46 13.94 23.32
C GLN A 722 -14.97 15.20 22.65
N LEU A 723 -14.54 15.44 21.41
CA LEU A 723 -15.00 16.58 20.63
C LEU A 723 -16.34 16.28 19.96
N GLN A 724 -17.20 17.29 19.88
CA GLN A 724 -18.43 17.19 19.10
C GLN A 724 -18.10 17.25 17.60
N SER A 725 -18.88 16.56 16.78
CA SER A 725 -18.73 16.67 15.33
C SER A 725 -19.16 18.08 14.86
N PRO A 726 -18.45 18.67 13.89
CA PRO A 726 -18.87 19.94 13.29
C PRO A 726 -20.13 19.79 12.41
N PHE A 727 -20.55 18.56 12.09
CA PHE A 727 -21.65 18.30 11.16
C PHE A 727 -23.01 18.17 11.84
N ASN A 728 -24.07 18.61 11.15
CA ASN A 728 -25.44 18.45 11.60
C ASN A 728 -26.04 17.15 11.05
N TYR A 729 -25.60 16.02 11.64
CA TYR A 729 -26.06 14.69 11.20
C TYR A 729 -27.57 14.50 11.22
N ARG A 730 -28.31 15.22 12.07
CA ARG A 730 -29.77 15.13 12.09
C ARG A 730 -30.42 15.59 10.78
N GLN A 731 -29.78 16.49 10.05
CA GLN A 731 -30.22 17.00 8.74
C GLN A 731 -29.47 16.35 7.56
N GLN A 732 -28.30 15.77 7.80
CA GLN A 732 -27.41 15.22 6.78
C GLN A 732 -27.46 13.70 6.65
N ALA A 733 -27.75 12.96 7.72
CA ALA A 733 -27.77 11.51 7.72
C ALA A 733 -29.10 10.94 8.20
N LEU A 734 -29.70 10.08 7.37
CA LEU A 734 -30.82 9.21 7.73
C LEU A 734 -30.32 7.80 7.99
N VAL A 735 -30.54 7.27 9.19
CA VAL A 735 -30.32 5.86 9.50
C VAL A 735 -31.67 5.14 9.44
N ALA A 736 -31.84 4.27 8.44
CA ALA A 736 -33.03 3.47 8.24
C ALA A 736 -32.78 2.01 8.67
N ILE A 737 -33.66 1.48 9.53
CA ILE A 737 -33.55 0.10 10.05
C ILE A 737 -34.84 -0.67 9.69
N PRO A 738 -34.79 -1.60 8.72
CA PRO A 738 -35.93 -2.45 8.39
C PRO A 738 -36.23 -3.44 9.52
N ARG A 739 -37.34 -3.26 10.23
CA ARG A 739 -37.69 -4.04 11.44
C ARG A 739 -38.22 -5.45 11.14
N ASP A 740 -38.67 -5.69 9.91
CA ASP A 740 -39.25 -6.95 9.43
C ASP A 740 -38.25 -7.78 8.61
N PHE A 741 -36.98 -7.36 8.59
CA PHE A 741 -35.96 -8.06 7.81
C PHE A 741 -35.68 -9.45 8.39
N PRO A 742 -35.58 -10.51 7.55
CA PRO A 742 -35.41 -11.87 8.04
C PRO A 742 -34.14 -12.04 8.89
N SER A 743 -34.21 -12.87 9.94
CA SER A 743 -33.03 -13.25 10.71
C SER A 743 -32.40 -14.53 10.14
N ILE A 744 -31.08 -14.57 10.07
CA ILE A 744 -30.32 -15.78 9.71
C ILE A 744 -30.26 -16.70 10.94
N ARG A 745 -31.19 -17.66 11.03
CA ARG A 745 -31.25 -18.65 12.13
C ARG A 745 -31.14 -20.12 11.69
N SER A 746 -30.86 -20.41 10.41
CA SER A 746 -30.67 -21.78 9.89
C SER A 746 -30.16 -21.79 8.43
N ASN A 747 -29.70 -22.96 7.93
CA ASN A 747 -29.28 -23.15 6.52
C ASN A 747 -30.37 -22.80 5.48
N SER A 748 -31.65 -22.90 5.83
CA SER A 748 -32.78 -22.46 4.99
C SER A 748 -33.09 -20.96 5.12
N GLY A 749 -32.70 -20.33 6.24
CA GLY A 749 -32.80 -18.89 6.45
C GLY A 749 -31.81 -18.07 5.62
N ASP A 750 -30.67 -18.66 5.24
CA ASP A 750 -29.65 -17.99 4.42
C ASP A 750 -30.17 -17.60 3.03
N LYS A 751 -30.88 -18.50 2.34
CA LYS A 751 -31.40 -18.23 1.01
C LYS A 751 -32.50 -17.16 1.03
N HIS A 752 -33.47 -17.31 1.93
CA HIS A 752 -34.53 -16.31 2.10
C HIS A 752 -33.96 -14.94 2.48
N PHE A 753 -32.94 -14.88 3.34
CA PHE A 753 -32.24 -13.63 3.67
C PHE A 753 -31.57 -13.01 2.45
N LEU A 754 -30.81 -13.79 1.67
CA LEU A 754 -30.09 -13.31 0.49
C LEU A 754 -31.02 -12.83 -0.62
N ASP A 755 -32.15 -13.51 -0.83
CA ASP A 755 -33.15 -13.12 -1.83
C ASP A 755 -33.79 -11.77 -1.47
N ASN A 756 -34.19 -11.60 -0.20
CA ASN A 756 -34.74 -10.33 0.31
C ASN A 756 -33.68 -9.21 0.32
N LEU A 757 -32.43 -9.52 0.67
CA LEU A 757 -31.32 -8.56 0.65
C LEU A 757 -31.04 -8.07 -0.76
N SER A 758 -30.88 -9.00 -1.72
CA SER A 758 -30.59 -8.65 -3.10
C SER A 758 -31.72 -7.85 -3.75
N GLN A 759 -32.98 -8.15 -3.40
CA GLN A 759 -34.13 -7.36 -3.83
C GLN A 759 -34.10 -5.95 -3.24
N SER A 760 -33.98 -5.82 -1.93
CA SER A 760 -33.99 -4.51 -1.26
C SER A 760 -32.80 -3.65 -1.68
N LEU A 761 -31.60 -4.22 -1.80
CA LEU A 761 -30.41 -3.50 -2.28
C LEU A 761 -30.58 -3.03 -3.73
N ALA A 762 -31.19 -3.83 -4.61
CA ALA A 762 -31.44 -3.41 -5.99
C ALA A 762 -32.40 -2.22 -6.06
N GLU A 763 -33.50 -2.26 -5.31
CA GLU A 763 -34.48 -1.15 -5.26
C GLU A 763 -33.84 0.13 -4.72
N VAL A 764 -33.00 0.02 -3.69
CA VAL A 764 -32.24 1.16 -3.13
C VAL A 764 -31.19 1.68 -4.12
N ALA A 765 -30.48 0.79 -4.81
CA ALA A 765 -29.47 1.16 -5.80
C ALA A 765 -30.09 1.93 -6.97
N LEU A 766 -31.29 1.55 -7.42
CA LEU A 766 -32.04 2.29 -8.44
C LEU A 766 -32.37 3.70 -7.98
N GLU A 767 -32.89 3.85 -6.77
CA GLU A 767 -33.25 5.16 -6.20
C GLU A 767 -32.02 6.05 -5.95
N THR A 768 -30.90 5.44 -5.54
CA THR A 768 -29.63 6.15 -5.27
C THR A 768 -28.73 6.30 -6.49
N LYS A 769 -29.20 5.88 -7.69
CA LYS A 769 -28.48 5.92 -8.97
C LYS A 769 -27.10 5.26 -8.87
N GLY A 770 -27.04 4.12 -8.19
CA GLY A 770 -25.84 3.31 -8.05
C GLY A 770 -24.94 3.69 -6.88
N ARG A 771 -24.83 4.97 -6.48
CA ARG A 771 -23.88 5.57 -5.50
C ARG A 771 -23.93 4.98 -4.08
N MET A 772 -23.59 3.71 -3.98
CA MET A 772 -23.91 2.85 -2.85
C MET A 772 -22.72 1.96 -2.49
N LEU A 773 -22.33 1.98 -1.22
CA LEU A 773 -21.38 1.05 -0.63
C LEU A 773 -22.14 0.06 0.25
N VAL A 774 -21.93 -1.24 0.02
CA VAL A 774 -22.51 -2.31 0.81
C VAL A 774 -21.43 -3.05 1.57
N LEU A 775 -21.50 -3.01 2.90
CA LEU A 775 -20.54 -3.63 3.80
C LEU A 775 -21.06 -4.98 4.30
N PHE A 776 -20.30 -6.02 3.97
CA PHE A 776 -20.52 -7.40 4.40
C PHE A 776 -19.54 -7.79 5.50
N THR A 777 -19.95 -8.75 6.34
CA THR A 777 -19.04 -9.46 7.26
C THR A 777 -18.68 -10.86 6.72
N SER A 778 -19.07 -11.19 5.48
CA SER A 778 -18.86 -12.51 4.87
C SER A 778 -18.66 -12.40 3.36
N ASN A 779 -17.51 -12.88 2.88
CA ASN A 779 -17.22 -12.97 1.44
C ASN A 779 -18.20 -13.90 0.71
N ARG A 780 -18.66 -14.97 1.36
CA ARG A 780 -19.67 -15.87 0.77
C ARG A 780 -20.95 -15.09 0.44
N MET A 781 -21.45 -14.31 1.39
CA MET A 781 -22.66 -13.50 1.18
C MET A 781 -22.43 -12.42 0.12
N LEU A 782 -21.26 -11.78 0.13
CA LEU A 782 -20.87 -10.79 -0.87
C LEU A 782 -20.92 -11.40 -2.29
N LYS A 783 -20.26 -12.53 -2.51
CA LYS A 783 -20.21 -13.20 -3.83
C LYS A 783 -21.59 -13.59 -4.34
N LEU A 784 -22.44 -14.14 -3.46
CA LEU A 784 -23.81 -14.52 -3.83
C LEU A 784 -24.68 -13.30 -4.16
N THR A 785 -24.54 -12.22 -3.37
CA THR A 785 -25.29 -10.98 -3.59
C THR A 785 -24.79 -10.23 -4.83
N HIS A 786 -23.49 -10.26 -5.12
CA HIS A 786 -22.88 -9.65 -6.31
C HIS A 786 -23.50 -10.19 -7.59
N ALA A 787 -23.56 -11.51 -7.75
CA ALA A 787 -24.13 -12.15 -8.93
C ALA A 787 -25.60 -11.74 -9.13
N ALA A 788 -26.40 -11.78 -8.07
CA ALA A 788 -27.81 -11.41 -8.11
C ALA A 788 -28.03 -9.91 -8.40
N LEU A 789 -27.22 -9.02 -7.82
CA LEU A 789 -27.31 -7.57 -8.08
C LEU A 789 -26.87 -7.22 -9.50
N LYS A 790 -25.80 -7.84 -10.01
CA LYS A 790 -25.30 -7.58 -11.36
C LYS A 790 -26.35 -7.91 -12.43
N GLU A 791 -27.09 -9.00 -12.24
CA GLU A 791 -28.20 -9.39 -13.12
C GLU A 791 -29.36 -8.36 -13.06
N LYS A 792 -29.71 -7.89 -11.87
CA LYS A 792 -30.84 -6.96 -11.67
C LYS A 792 -30.54 -5.51 -12.09
N LEU A 793 -29.29 -5.08 -11.98
CA LEU A 793 -28.89 -3.68 -12.17
C LEU A 793 -28.30 -3.39 -13.56
N SER A 794 -27.80 -4.40 -14.27
CA SER A 794 -27.28 -4.23 -15.62
C SER A 794 -28.28 -3.61 -16.62
N PRO A 795 -29.60 -3.91 -16.59
CA PRO A 795 -30.55 -3.30 -17.52
C PRO A 795 -30.74 -1.78 -17.29
N PHE A 796 -30.31 -1.28 -16.13
CA PHE A 796 -30.42 0.13 -15.74
C PHE A 796 -29.08 0.88 -15.85
N GLY A 797 -28.04 0.25 -16.42
CA GLY A 797 -26.72 0.85 -16.58
C GLY A 797 -25.96 1.08 -15.27
N ILE A 798 -26.33 0.38 -14.19
CA ILE A 798 -25.64 0.48 -12.89
C ILE A 798 -24.64 -0.67 -12.76
N GLY A 799 -23.36 -0.34 -12.68
CA GLY A 799 -22.27 -1.32 -12.47
C GLY A 799 -22.27 -1.89 -11.06
N VAL A 800 -21.84 -3.14 -10.90
CA VAL A 800 -21.66 -3.78 -9.58
C VAL A 800 -20.22 -4.24 -9.44
N LEU A 801 -19.52 -3.69 -8.45
CA LEU A 801 -18.11 -3.96 -8.15
C LEU A 801 -18.02 -4.75 -6.85
N GLY A 802 -17.38 -5.91 -6.87
CA GLY A 802 -17.26 -6.81 -5.71
C GLY A 802 -15.82 -7.09 -5.33
N GLN A 803 -15.48 -6.88 -4.05
CA GLN A 803 -14.22 -7.35 -3.49
C GLN A 803 -14.07 -8.86 -3.59
N GLY A 804 -12.94 -9.31 -4.14
CA GLY A 804 -12.66 -10.73 -4.35
C GLY A 804 -13.48 -11.38 -5.48
N VAL A 805 -14.19 -10.57 -6.28
CA VAL A 805 -14.87 -10.98 -7.51
C VAL A 805 -14.26 -10.24 -8.70
N ASP A 806 -14.41 -8.91 -8.75
CA ASP A 806 -13.88 -8.10 -9.86
C ASP A 806 -12.40 -7.71 -9.61
N SER A 807 -12.03 -7.48 -8.35
CA SER A 807 -10.63 -7.34 -7.95
C SER A 807 -10.45 -7.65 -6.47
N SER A 808 -9.29 -8.18 -6.08
CA SER A 808 -8.89 -8.28 -4.67
C SER A 808 -8.25 -6.98 -4.15
N ASN A 809 -7.81 -6.10 -5.05
CA ASN A 809 -7.14 -4.86 -4.68
C ASN A 809 -8.15 -3.76 -4.33
N ARG A 810 -8.20 -3.41 -3.05
CA ARG A 810 -9.07 -2.37 -2.48
C ARG A 810 -8.90 -1.01 -3.15
N SER A 811 -7.67 -0.57 -3.39
CA SER A 811 -7.38 0.74 -4.01
C SER A 811 -7.85 0.78 -5.45
N LYS A 812 -7.67 -0.32 -6.20
CA LYS A 812 -8.20 -0.44 -7.57
C LYS A 812 -9.73 -0.37 -7.59
N LEU A 813 -10.41 -1.10 -6.71
CA LEU A 813 -11.87 -1.05 -6.61
C LEU A 813 -12.40 0.33 -6.22
N THR A 814 -11.73 0.98 -5.28
CA THR A 814 -12.10 2.35 -4.87
C THR A 814 -11.99 3.31 -6.04
N ARG A 815 -10.90 3.23 -6.82
CA ARG A 815 -10.71 4.03 -8.05
C ARG A 815 -11.79 3.74 -9.09
N LEU A 816 -12.10 2.46 -9.35
CA LEU A 816 -13.16 2.07 -10.28
C LEU A 816 -14.53 2.61 -9.86
N PHE A 817 -14.84 2.56 -8.56
CA PHE A 817 -16.07 3.11 -8.00
C PHE A 817 -16.13 4.64 -8.14
N GLN A 818 -15.02 5.33 -7.86
CA GLN A 818 -14.94 6.79 -8.00
C GLN A 818 -15.10 7.25 -9.46
N ASN A 819 -14.55 6.49 -10.42
CA ASN A 819 -14.63 6.82 -11.84
C ASN A 819 -15.95 6.40 -12.50
N SER A 820 -16.78 5.60 -11.80
CA SER A 820 -18.04 5.07 -12.33
C SER A 820 -19.23 5.73 -11.61
N PRO A 821 -19.85 6.78 -12.16
CA PRO A 821 -20.86 7.57 -11.47
C PRO A 821 -22.13 6.80 -11.09
N SER A 822 -22.40 5.68 -11.77
CA SER A 822 -23.51 4.76 -11.53
C SER A 822 -22.98 3.38 -11.17
N SER A 823 -22.43 3.19 -9.97
CA SER A 823 -21.88 1.90 -9.55
C SER A 823 -22.13 1.59 -8.08
N VAL A 824 -22.44 0.33 -7.77
CA VAL A 824 -22.57 -0.22 -6.41
C VAL A 824 -21.29 -0.96 -6.05
N LEU A 825 -20.67 -0.61 -4.93
CA LEU A 825 -19.47 -1.28 -4.43
C LEU A 825 -19.81 -2.19 -3.25
N LEU A 826 -19.40 -3.46 -3.34
CA LEU A 826 -19.56 -4.46 -2.30
C LEU A 826 -18.18 -4.76 -1.68
N GLY A 827 -18.04 -4.56 -0.37
CA GLY A 827 -16.79 -4.75 0.37
C GLY A 827 -16.95 -5.53 1.67
N THR A 828 -15.86 -6.15 2.16
CA THR A 828 -15.81 -6.78 3.49
C THR A 828 -15.01 -5.93 4.50
N SER A 829 -14.37 -6.55 5.50
CA SER A 829 -13.64 -5.87 6.60
C SER A 829 -12.73 -4.73 6.12
N SER A 830 -12.00 -4.93 5.03
CA SER A 830 -11.04 -3.95 4.51
C SER A 830 -11.65 -2.62 4.03
N PHE A 831 -12.97 -2.60 3.76
CA PHE A 831 -13.72 -1.41 3.39
C PHE A 831 -14.38 -0.71 4.59
N TRP A 832 -14.29 -1.28 5.80
CA TRP A 832 -14.74 -0.59 7.03
C TRP A 832 -13.79 0.54 7.42
N GLU A 833 -12.49 0.42 7.13
CA GLU A 833 -11.44 1.38 7.51
C GLU A 833 -10.56 1.83 6.31
N GLY A 834 -9.96 3.03 6.37
CA GLY A 834 -8.91 3.49 5.46
C GLY A 834 -9.25 3.62 3.96
N VAL A 835 -10.51 3.82 3.57
CA VAL A 835 -10.89 4.12 2.16
C VAL A 835 -11.46 5.53 2.12
N ASP A 836 -10.93 6.35 1.22
CA ASP A 836 -11.31 7.74 1.06
C ASP A 836 -12.27 7.90 -0.13
N ILE A 837 -13.59 7.99 0.13
CA ILE A 837 -14.60 8.17 -0.93
C ILE A 837 -15.21 9.57 -0.80
N PRO A 838 -14.94 10.49 -1.74
CA PRO A 838 -15.40 11.87 -1.64
C PRO A 838 -16.89 12.03 -1.96
N GLY A 839 -17.57 12.83 -1.13
CA GLY A 839 -18.90 13.43 -1.37
C GLY A 839 -19.87 12.62 -2.24
N ASP A 840 -20.23 13.21 -3.38
CA ASP A 840 -21.28 12.76 -4.32
C ASP A 840 -21.12 11.32 -4.83
N ALA A 841 -19.94 10.71 -4.72
CA ALA A 841 -19.72 9.32 -5.12
C ALA A 841 -20.39 8.32 -4.16
N LEU A 842 -20.63 8.68 -2.90
CA LEU A 842 -21.25 7.81 -1.90
C LEU A 842 -22.42 8.49 -1.20
N THR A 843 -23.64 8.20 -1.64
CA THR A 843 -24.87 8.71 -1.03
C THR A 843 -25.56 7.69 -0.14
N CYS A 844 -25.26 6.40 -0.29
CA CYS A 844 -25.88 5.34 0.50
C CYS A 844 -24.86 4.33 1.03
N LEU A 845 -24.91 4.07 2.34
CA LEU A 845 -24.15 3.03 3.01
C LEU A 845 -25.08 1.94 3.52
N ALA A 846 -24.98 0.73 3.01
CA ALA A 846 -25.71 -0.42 3.53
C ALA A 846 -24.81 -1.30 4.40
N ILE A 847 -25.24 -1.53 5.63
CA ILE A 847 -24.60 -2.42 6.59
C ILE A 847 -25.46 -3.69 6.68
N VAL A 848 -24.95 -4.77 6.08
CA VAL A 848 -25.68 -6.04 6.02
C VAL A 848 -25.71 -6.71 7.40
N ARG A 849 -24.60 -6.63 8.13
CA ARG A 849 -24.43 -7.18 9.48
C ARG A 849 -23.55 -6.30 10.35
N LEU A 850 -23.79 -6.32 11.66
CA LEU A 850 -22.93 -5.65 12.63
C LEU A 850 -21.49 -6.23 12.57
N PRO A 851 -20.44 -5.38 12.59
CA PRO A 851 -19.06 -5.75 12.29
C PRO A 851 -18.34 -6.41 13.48
N PHE A 852 -18.93 -7.48 14.02
CA PHE A 852 -18.25 -8.30 15.04
C PHE A 852 -17.06 -9.02 14.42
N GLN A 853 -15.92 -9.00 15.11
CA GLN A 853 -14.80 -9.87 14.77
C GLN A 853 -15.22 -11.34 14.86
N PRO A 854 -14.71 -12.21 13.97
CA PRO A 854 -14.91 -13.64 14.09
C PRO A 854 -14.45 -14.12 15.47
N PRO A 855 -15.31 -14.75 16.29
CA PRO A 855 -14.94 -15.20 17.63
C PRO A 855 -13.88 -16.30 17.60
N ASN A 856 -13.72 -16.96 16.45
CA ASN A 856 -12.77 -18.05 16.25
C ASN A 856 -11.36 -17.54 15.87
N HIS A 857 -11.14 -16.23 15.78
CA HIS A 857 -9.79 -15.71 15.57
C HIS A 857 -8.91 -16.03 16.79
N PRO A 858 -7.71 -16.64 16.63
CA PRO A 858 -6.94 -17.19 17.75
C PRO A 858 -6.65 -16.22 18.89
N LEU A 859 -6.23 -14.99 18.57
CA LEU A 859 -5.98 -13.94 19.56
C LEU A 859 -7.26 -13.49 20.30
N VAL A 860 -8.39 -13.42 19.59
CA VAL A 860 -9.67 -13.02 20.18
C VAL A 860 -10.14 -14.11 21.14
N GLU A 861 -10.05 -15.37 20.73
CA GLU A 861 -10.39 -16.52 21.57
C GLU A 861 -9.54 -16.54 22.84
N ALA A 862 -8.23 -16.30 22.73
CA ALA A 862 -7.31 -16.22 23.88
C ALA A 862 -7.66 -15.08 24.84
N LYS A 863 -7.91 -13.86 24.31
CA LYS A 863 -8.37 -12.72 25.12
C LYS A 863 -9.72 -13.03 25.79
N MET A 864 -10.64 -13.68 25.10
CA MET A 864 -11.93 -14.08 25.65
C MET A 864 -11.80 -15.12 26.77
N GLU A 865 -10.91 -16.11 26.62
CA GLU A 865 -10.60 -17.09 27.66
C GLU A 865 -10.00 -16.42 28.89
N ASN A 866 -9.07 -15.46 28.72
CA ASN A 866 -8.48 -14.73 29.83
C ASN A 866 -9.53 -13.89 30.59
N LEU A 867 -10.40 -13.18 29.86
CA LEU A 867 -11.51 -12.43 30.47
C LEU A 867 -12.49 -13.34 31.23
N LYS A 868 -12.76 -14.56 30.73
CA LYS A 868 -13.57 -15.55 31.46
C LYS A 868 -12.89 -16.01 32.75
N LYS A 869 -11.56 -16.22 32.74
CA LYS A 869 -10.79 -16.56 33.95
C LYS A 869 -10.91 -15.46 35.02
N LEU A 870 -11.02 -14.20 34.60
CA LEU A 870 -11.27 -13.05 35.47
C LEU A 870 -12.75 -12.84 35.86
N ASN A 871 -13.64 -13.79 35.54
CA ASN A 871 -15.10 -13.71 35.76
C ASN A 871 -15.79 -12.50 35.08
N LEU A 872 -15.20 -11.99 33.98
CA LEU A 872 -15.79 -10.93 33.17
C LEU A 872 -16.54 -11.51 31.97
N ASN A 873 -17.55 -10.79 31.46
CA ASN A 873 -18.26 -11.16 30.23
C ASN A 873 -17.46 -10.69 29.00
N PRO A 874 -16.80 -11.59 28.23
CA PRO A 874 -15.92 -11.16 27.15
C PRO A 874 -16.66 -10.51 26.00
N PHE A 875 -17.91 -10.93 25.75
CA PHE A 875 -18.71 -10.35 24.68
C PHE A 875 -18.99 -8.86 24.95
N MET A 876 -19.35 -8.51 26.18
CA MET A 876 -19.60 -7.13 26.58
C MET A 876 -18.32 -6.31 26.77
N LYS A 877 -17.24 -6.92 27.27
CA LYS A 877 -15.98 -6.23 27.57
C LYS A 877 -15.04 -6.07 26.37
N LEU A 878 -15.10 -6.97 25.38
CA LEU A 878 -14.20 -6.98 24.22
C LEU A 878 -14.96 -6.86 22.90
N SER A 879 -15.87 -7.81 22.61
CA SER A 879 -16.47 -7.91 21.28
C SER A 879 -17.38 -6.73 20.91
N VAL A 880 -18.20 -6.25 21.85
CA VAL A 880 -19.11 -5.11 21.63
C VAL A 880 -18.33 -3.81 21.41
N PRO A 881 -17.38 -3.39 22.26
CA PRO A 881 -16.58 -2.20 22.03
C PRO A 881 -15.85 -2.17 20.68
N GLN A 882 -15.19 -3.27 20.30
CA GLN A 882 -14.51 -3.37 19.01
C GLN A 882 -15.46 -3.20 17.82
N ALA A 883 -16.61 -3.87 17.87
CA ALA A 883 -17.62 -3.76 16.82
C ALA A 883 -18.21 -2.35 16.73
N VAL A 884 -18.40 -1.67 17.87
CA VAL A 884 -18.89 -0.28 17.91
C VAL A 884 -17.88 0.69 17.29
N ILE A 885 -16.58 0.55 17.61
CA ILE A 885 -15.52 1.40 17.02
C ILE A 885 -15.51 1.24 15.50
N ARG A 886 -15.48 0.00 14.99
CA ARG A 886 -15.54 -0.30 13.54
C ARG A 886 -16.81 0.23 12.89
N PHE A 887 -17.94 0.12 13.59
CA PHE A 887 -19.21 0.64 13.11
C PHE A 887 -19.20 2.16 12.95
N LYS A 888 -18.64 2.90 13.93
CA LYS A 888 -18.46 4.37 13.82
C LYS A 888 -17.57 4.74 12.63
N GLN A 889 -16.51 3.98 12.37
CA GLN A 889 -15.60 4.22 11.24
C GLN A 889 -16.30 4.00 9.89
N GLY A 890 -17.07 2.92 9.77
CA GLY A 890 -17.92 2.68 8.61
C GLY A 890 -18.90 3.84 8.38
N PHE A 891 -19.56 4.31 9.44
CA PHE A 891 -20.50 5.43 9.38
C PHE A 891 -19.84 6.77 8.97
N GLY A 892 -18.64 7.05 9.48
CA GLY A 892 -17.89 8.30 9.22
C GLY A 892 -17.50 8.54 7.76
N ARG A 893 -17.76 7.57 6.88
CA ARG A 893 -17.51 7.62 5.43
C ARG A 893 -18.56 8.43 4.68
N LEU A 894 -19.78 8.47 5.21
CA LEU A 894 -20.96 8.98 4.50
C LEU A 894 -21.00 10.51 4.47
N VAL A 895 -20.62 11.18 5.55
CA VAL A 895 -20.70 12.64 5.69
C VAL A 895 -19.31 13.20 5.93
N ARG A 896 -18.83 14.03 4.99
CA ARG A 896 -17.49 14.63 5.00
C ARG A 896 -17.51 16.14 4.91
N THR A 897 -18.56 16.72 4.34
CA THR A 897 -18.78 18.16 4.25
C THR A 897 -20.12 18.55 4.85
N ALA A 898 -20.29 19.84 5.17
CA ALA A 898 -21.56 20.37 5.69
C ALA A 898 -22.73 20.29 4.68
N LYS A 899 -22.45 20.07 3.38
CA LYS A 899 -23.48 19.97 2.33
C LYS A 899 -23.90 18.53 2.04
N ASP A 900 -23.11 17.55 2.46
CA ASP A 900 -23.37 16.14 2.16
C ASP A 900 -24.69 15.70 2.79
N LYS A 901 -25.45 14.92 2.03
CA LYS A 901 -26.60 14.17 2.51
C LYS A 901 -26.41 12.71 2.15
N GLY A 902 -26.73 11.84 3.10
CA GLY A 902 -26.61 10.41 2.88
C GLY A 902 -27.57 9.58 3.70
N ILE A 903 -27.64 8.30 3.32
CA ILE A 903 -28.50 7.30 3.93
C ILE A 903 -27.61 6.16 4.45
N VAL A 904 -27.91 5.68 5.66
CA VAL A 904 -27.36 4.44 6.19
C VAL A 904 -28.49 3.45 6.39
N ILE A 905 -28.38 2.27 5.79
CA ILE A 905 -29.32 1.18 5.98
C ILE A 905 -28.67 0.11 6.84
N ILE A 906 -29.32 -0.33 7.92
CA ILE A 906 -28.83 -1.40 8.78
C ILE A 906 -29.79 -2.59 8.71
N TYR A 907 -29.42 -3.62 7.94
CA TYR A 907 -30.26 -4.81 7.76
C TYR A 907 -30.24 -5.77 8.97
N ASP A 908 -29.37 -5.53 9.95
CA ASP A 908 -29.21 -6.38 11.12
C ASP A 908 -30.15 -5.97 12.26
N THR A 909 -31.27 -6.68 12.42
CA THR A 909 -32.28 -6.36 13.44
C THR A 909 -31.76 -6.48 14.88
N ARG A 910 -30.61 -7.13 15.10
CA ARG A 910 -29.98 -7.21 16.43
C ARG A 910 -29.63 -5.85 17.00
N VAL A 911 -29.47 -4.82 16.15
CA VAL A 911 -29.27 -3.43 16.61
C VAL A 911 -30.47 -2.91 17.40
N ILE A 912 -31.67 -3.46 17.17
CA ILE A 912 -32.91 -3.15 17.91
C ILE A 912 -33.19 -4.23 18.97
N ASP A 913 -33.13 -5.51 18.58
CA ASP A 913 -33.66 -6.62 19.38
C ASP A 913 -32.76 -7.00 20.57
N SER A 914 -31.49 -6.60 20.55
CA SER A 914 -30.50 -6.99 21.57
C SER A 914 -30.26 -5.90 22.62
N THR A 915 -29.85 -6.31 23.82
CA THR A 915 -29.50 -5.38 24.91
C THR A 915 -28.27 -4.54 24.59
N TYR A 916 -27.39 -5.01 23.71
CA TYR A 916 -26.17 -4.31 23.29
C TYR A 916 -26.39 -3.38 22.08
N GLY A 917 -27.49 -3.55 21.34
CA GLY A 917 -27.77 -2.77 20.13
C GLY A 917 -27.77 -1.25 20.38
N LYS A 918 -28.23 -0.83 21.57
CA LYS A 918 -28.18 0.58 22.01
C LYS A 918 -26.78 1.20 21.97
N TYR A 919 -25.70 0.43 22.19
CA TYR A 919 -24.34 0.97 22.17
C TYR A 919 -23.93 1.40 20.76
N PHE A 920 -24.38 0.70 19.72
CA PHE A 920 -24.15 1.10 18.33
C PHE A 920 -24.87 2.41 18.03
N LEU A 921 -26.17 2.50 18.32
CA LEU A 921 -26.99 3.68 18.00
C LEU A 921 -26.56 4.91 18.80
N TYR A 922 -26.27 4.77 20.10
CA TYR A 922 -25.82 5.88 20.95
C TYR A 922 -24.39 6.34 20.66
N SER A 923 -23.59 5.54 19.96
CA SER A 923 -22.24 5.92 19.53
C SER A 923 -22.23 6.82 18.29
N LEU A 924 -23.36 6.89 17.56
CA LEU A 924 -23.49 7.72 16.38
C LEU A 924 -23.64 9.20 16.75
N PRO A 925 -23.20 10.13 15.89
CA PRO A 925 -23.21 11.58 16.15
C PRO A 925 -24.61 12.22 16.00
N GLY A 926 -25.66 11.56 16.49
CA GLY A 926 -27.05 12.05 16.49
C GLY A 926 -27.76 12.14 15.14
N PRO A 927 -27.60 11.18 14.20
CA PRO A 927 -28.37 11.18 12.95
C PRO A 927 -29.87 10.99 13.19
N LYS A 928 -30.68 11.21 12.15
CA LYS A 928 -32.11 10.87 12.22
C LYS A 928 -32.26 9.34 12.09
N ILE A 929 -32.65 8.67 13.17
CA ILE A 929 -32.82 7.21 13.20
C ILE A 929 -34.31 6.87 13.09
N GLU A 930 -34.68 6.04 12.11
CA GLU A 930 -36.06 5.62 11.86
C GLU A 930 -36.13 4.10 11.64
N HIS A 931 -37.10 3.46 12.30
CA HIS A 931 -37.39 2.04 12.14
C HIS A 931 -38.68 1.88 11.33
N MET A 932 -38.66 1.08 10.27
CA MET A 932 -39.78 0.95 9.34
C MET A 932 -39.87 -0.47 8.76
N PRO A 933 -41.00 -0.88 8.18
CA PRO A 933 -41.06 -2.06 7.31
C PRO A 933 -40.20 -1.89 6.06
N THR A 934 -39.65 -2.98 5.53
CA THR A 934 -38.76 -2.98 4.36
C THR A 934 -39.43 -2.34 3.14
N SER A 935 -40.74 -2.52 2.97
CA SER A 935 -41.52 -1.93 1.86
C SER A 935 -41.62 -0.41 1.88
N GLN A 936 -41.37 0.26 3.03
CA GLN A 936 -41.41 1.72 3.15
C GLN A 936 -40.06 2.38 2.91
N LEU A 937 -38.99 1.59 2.78
CA LEU A 937 -37.61 2.07 2.77
C LEU A 937 -37.32 2.97 1.56
N VAL A 938 -37.70 2.54 0.36
CA VAL A 938 -37.50 3.30 -0.89
C VAL A 938 -38.25 4.62 -0.86
N GLY A 939 -39.55 4.60 -0.52
CA GLY A 939 -40.36 5.82 -0.46
C GLY A 939 -39.81 6.84 0.56
N ARG A 940 -39.29 6.36 1.69
CA ARG A 940 -38.68 7.22 2.70
C ARG A 940 -37.32 7.79 2.26
N ILE A 941 -36.53 7.01 1.52
CA ILE A 941 -35.27 7.45 0.90
C ILE A 941 -35.54 8.56 -0.11
N LYS A 942 -36.53 8.37 -1.00
CA LYS A 942 -36.95 9.37 -1.99
C LYS A 942 -37.32 10.70 -1.33
N GLN A 943 -38.13 10.63 -0.27
CA GLN A 943 -38.50 11.79 0.54
C GLN A 943 -37.28 12.49 1.18
N TRP A 944 -36.26 11.73 1.61
CA TRP A 944 -35.05 12.29 2.22
C TRP A 944 -34.17 13.02 1.21
N MET A 945 -34.03 12.46 0.02
CA MET A 945 -33.22 13.01 -1.06
C MET A 945 -33.85 14.26 -1.71
N GLY A 946 -35.13 14.54 -1.42
CA GLY A 946 -35.82 15.75 -1.87
C GLY A 946 -36.47 15.62 -3.24
N GLU A 947 -36.57 14.41 -3.78
CA GLU A 947 -37.35 14.13 -4.99
C GLU A 947 -38.84 14.05 -4.61
N SER A 948 -39.50 15.20 -4.53
CA SER A 948 -40.95 15.26 -4.33
C SER A 948 -41.66 14.60 -5.51
N GLU A 949 -42.72 13.84 -5.25
CA GLU A 949 -43.62 13.32 -6.28
C GLU A 949 -44.03 14.46 -7.23
N ALA A 950 -43.55 14.38 -8.47
CA ALA A 950 -44.05 15.18 -9.60
C ALA A 950 -45.32 14.52 -10.16
#